data_AF-A0A7K4CMV3-F1
#
_entry.id   AF-A0A7K4CMV3-F1
#
_cell.length_a   1.000
_cell.length_b   1.000
_cell.length_c   1.000
_cell.angle_alpha   90.00
_cell.angle_beta   90.00
_cell.angle_gamma   90.00
#
_symmetry.space_group_name_H-M   'P 1'
#
loop_
_entity.id
_entity.type
_entity.pdbx_description
1 polymer ?
#
loop_
_entity_poly.entity_id
_entity_poly.type
_entity_poly.pdbx_seq_one_letter_code
_entity_poly.pdbx_strand_id
1 'polypeptide(L)'
;MGKSLQGDSRRVARELSALIKTLAARIGSALEHDLASNEQERSHPGLVSHFTRFSTASGLDSIQGYADELAQAAFFHFLAALVNGGQPTRARFLPGLESMLAALYEDPAVQAELATYSIDQFSDEFHEAFLKLHAPGTKKKRGIFYTPAAAARFMVRGVDELLKTCFGIPSGLLNDHVKIVDPACGTGAFLIETCKALVSTGQESSAKRRVLDGVEGHDIMLSSLVFCEMQLARMLAAAGLRLHGDEALNLRQLNSLTQDPANELAANEGALVIVGNPPYAVSSANKNEFIAGLMADYKAGLKERNIQPLSDDYIKFMRAAQWSMEQARQGIVAFVTNNAYIYKMIYRRMRESLMATFDDIYIINLHGNVNIGEKTPAGDPDGSIFNIRVGTCIVFMVKSGSKKEHQVHYHELFGTKDEKLGFLDHATLPSIPFEQVTPAPPAFFFIKKDMHQEAEYEKHPSIKDIFQYFTIGVKTHRDDFIVELNRSKLESKVKAIAGDDPVENIKERYRLNDSTQAISGFRARIRAEGIQDSCFITYLYRPFDQRVLYFSPSIITRHRLRVMKHMFHQDNIALVTTRLLSTADFCHCMVSRDVGDIGLLSSRTSESAYFFPLYLYNGKDGKGSNIKPGFMSRLASRYPGVRFTPEMILGYVYAMLHAPWYRRRYAEMLKSDFPRIPLARDAVTFEKVATAGEALVSLHLSWPGPPAATRVAGHDGERVERFVHDATRNRVIINDSHEIAGISPSAWTFKIGNYAVLQKWLRGRKGTMLSREDESTFIRIARVLDETMDIARAIEAEFPRDPGEGTP
;
A
#
# COMPACT_ATOMS: atom_id res chain seq x y z
N MET A 1 -26.96 25.71 36.86
CA MET A 1 -26.18 24.46 37.12
C MET A 1 -25.48 24.08 35.82
N GLY A 2 -24.20 24.44 35.69
CA GLY A 2 -23.38 24.03 34.55
C GLY A 2 -23.27 22.51 34.53
N LYS A 3 -23.70 21.87 33.45
CA LYS A 3 -23.42 20.45 33.23
C LYS A 3 -21.91 20.33 33.04
N SER A 4 -21.21 19.71 33.99
CA SER A 4 -19.82 19.30 33.78
C SER A 4 -19.81 18.25 32.67
N LEU A 5 -19.50 18.68 31.45
CA LEU A 5 -19.37 17.84 30.28
C LEU A 5 -17.92 17.91 29.83
N GLN A 6 -17.06 17.10 30.45
CA GLN A 6 -16.11 16.33 29.65
C GLN A 6 -16.96 15.38 28.78
N GLY A 7 -17.53 15.95 27.71
CA GLY A 7 -18.51 15.29 26.86
C GLY A 7 -17.80 14.37 25.88
N ASP A 8 -18.29 13.13 25.79
CA ASP A 8 -18.03 12.24 24.66
C ASP A 8 -18.24 13.03 23.36
N SER A 9 -17.17 13.32 22.60
CA SER A 9 -17.24 14.12 21.36
C SER A 9 -18.29 13.59 20.38
N ARG A 10 -18.63 12.29 20.47
CA ARG A 10 -19.70 11.65 19.70
C ARG A 10 -21.10 12.07 20.12
N ARG A 11 -21.30 12.43 21.39
CA ARG A 11 -22.58 12.94 21.89
C ARG A 11 -22.82 14.34 21.37
N VAL A 12 -21.84 15.24 21.53
CA VAL A 12 -21.90 16.62 21.02
C VAL A 12 -22.12 16.63 19.51
N ALA A 13 -21.39 15.80 18.76
CA ALA A 13 -21.59 15.67 17.30
C ALA A 13 -23.00 15.15 16.91
N ARG A 14 -23.63 14.31 17.75
CA ARG A 14 -25.00 13.83 17.53
C ARG A 14 -26.06 14.89 17.83
N GLU A 15 -25.89 15.64 18.92
CA GLU A 15 -26.82 16.71 19.33
C GLU A 15 -26.84 17.82 18.25
N LEU A 16 -25.67 18.22 17.76
CA LEU A 16 -25.51 19.21 16.68
C LEU A 16 -26.01 18.73 15.32
N SER A 17 -26.06 17.42 15.09
CA SER A 17 -26.48 16.86 13.80
C SER A 17 -27.91 17.24 13.41
N ALA A 18 -28.81 17.44 14.38
CA ALA A 18 -30.19 17.82 14.10
C ALA A 18 -30.26 19.24 13.50
N LEU A 19 -29.56 20.21 14.11
CA LEU A 19 -29.50 21.59 13.65
C LEU A 19 -28.95 21.69 12.21
N ILE A 20 -27.84 20.99 11.96
CA ILE A 20 -27.18 20.99 10.64
C ILE A 20 -28.07 20.35 9.57
N LYS A 21 -28.82 19.29 9.89
CA LYS A 21 -29.78 18.69 8.96
C LYS A 21 -30.92 19.63 8.63
N THR A 22 -31.46 20.36 9.62
CA THR A 22 -32.49 21.38 9.38
C THR A 22 -31.96 22.48 8.48
N LEU A 23 -30.73 22.94 8.71
CA LEU A 23 -30.09 23.93 7.86
C LEU A 23 -29.85 23.41 6.44
N ALA A 24 -29.33 22.19 6.29
CA ALA A 24 -29.11 21.56 5.00
C ALA A 24 -30.42 21.42 4.20
N ALA A 25 -31.53 21.05 4.85
CA ALA A 25 -32.83 20.98 4.18
C ALA A 25 -33.26 22.36 3.62
N ARG A 26 -33.08 23.43 4.41
CA ARG A 26 -33.38 24.81 3.95
C ARG A 26 -32.51 25.23 2.76
N ILE A 27 -31.20 24.97 2.84
CA ILE A 27 -30.25 25.25 1.76
C ILE A 27 -30.61 24.46 0.49
N GLY A 28 -30.92 23.17 0.64
CA GLY A 28 -31.32 22.30 -0.47
C GLY A 28 -32.56 22.83 -1.17
N SER A 29 -33.61 23.16 -0.42
CA SER A 29 -34.84 23.72 -1.00
C SER A 29 -34.63 25.08 -1.67
N ALA A 30 -33.80 25.96 -1.10
CA ALA A 30 -33.47 27.24 -1.73
C ALA A 30 -32.69 27.06 -3.05
N LEU A 31 -31.74 26.13 -3.07
CA LEU A 31 -30.95 25.82 -4.27
C LEU A 31 -31.81 25.15 -5.35
N GLU A 32 -32.70 24.23 -5.00
CA GLU A 32 -33.65 23.62 -5.95
C GLU A 32 -34.55 24.67 -6.60
N HIS A 33 -35.09 25.60 -5.80
CA HIS A 33 -35.89 26.71 -6.30
C HIS A 33 -35.09 27.57 -7.29
N ASP A 34 -33.91 28.06 -6.91
CA ASP A 34 -33.13 28.99 -7.74
C ASP A 34 -32.51 28.31 -8.99
N LEU A 35 -32.25 27.00 -8.96
CA LEU A 35 -31.87 26.24 -10.15
C LEU A 35 -33.02 26.10 -11.14
N ALA A 36 -34.27 26.11 -10.67
CA ALA A 36 -35.47 26.06 -11.51
C ALA A 36 -35.95 27.45 -11.98
N SER A 37 -35.53 28.53 -11.31
CA SER A 37 -35.86 29.91 -11.67
C SER A 37 -35.00 30.47 -12.81
N ASN A 38 -35.54 31.45 -13.55
CA ASN A 38 -34.76 32.25 -14.49
C ASN A 38 -33.67 33.05 -13.74
N GLU A 39 -32.56 33.37 -14.41
CA GLU A 39 -31.39 34.01 -13.77
C GLU A 39 -31.73 35.34 -13.08
N GLN A 40 -32.69 36.10 -13.61
CA GLN A 40 -33.17 37.37 -13.04
C GLN A 40 -34.13 37.21 -11.84
N GLU A 41 -34.67 36.01 -11.62
CA GLU A 41 -35.67 35.69 -10.57
C GLU A 41 -35.05 34.94 -9.38
N ARG A 42 -33.76 34.59 -9.46
CA ARG A 42 -33.05 33.86 -8.40
C ARG A 42 -32.94 34.70 -7.14
N SER A 43 -33.36 34.12 -6.02
CA SER A 43 -33.21 34.76 -4.71
C SER A 43 -31.75 34.71 -4.20
N HIS A 44 -30.99 33.68 -4.60
CA HIS A 44 -29.62 33.42 -4.15
C HIS A 44 -28.69 33.04 -5.34
N PRO A 45 -28.40 33.96 -6.26
CA PRO A 45 -27.56 33.68 -7.44
C PRO A 45 -26.14 33.20 -7.09
N GLY A 46 -25.59 33.64 -5.95
CA GLY A 46 -24.29 33.18 -5.44
C GLY A 46 -24.26 31.69 -5.08
N LEU A 47 -25.37 31.15 -4.57
CA LEU A 47 -25.50 29.74 -4.20
C LEU A 47 -25.46 28.83 -5.43
N VAL A 48 -26.16 29.24 -6.50
CA VAL A 48 -26.15 28.53 -7.79
C VAL A 48 -24.78 28.57 -8.44
N SER A 49 -24.10 29.73 -8.41
CA SER A 49 -22.75 29.89 -8.94
C SER A 49 -21.74 28.99 -8.21
N HIS A 50 -21.78 28.97 -6.88
CA HIS A 50 -20.90 28.13 -6.06
C HIS A 50 -21.18 26.63 -6.29
N PHE A 51 -22.45 26.22 -6.27
CA PHE A 51 -22.85 24.84 -6.57
C PHE A 51 -22.32 24.39 -7.93
N THR A 52 -22.49 25.21 -8.97
CA THR A 52 -22.04 24.90 -10.34
C THR A 52 -20.52 24.76 -10.40
N ARG A 53 -19.79 25.57 -9.63
CA ARG A 53 -18.32 25.58 -9.63
C ARG A 53 -17.70 24.42 -8.84
N PHE A 54 -18.29 24.03 -7.72
CA PHE A 54 -17.63 23.15 -6.74
C PHE A 54 -18.28 21.78 -6.54
N SER A 55 -19.56 21.57 -6.91
CA SER A 55 -20.23 20.28 -6.73
C SER A 55 -19.47 19.11 -7.38
N THR A 56 -19.01 19.30 -8.61
CA THR A 56 -18.29 18.26 -9.37
C THR A 56 -16.88 18.02 -8.84
N ALA A 57 -16.14 19.09 -8.52
CA ALA A 57 -14.77 19.01 -8.00
C ALA A 57 -14.72 18.40 -6.59
N SER A 58 -15.73 18.69 -5.77
CA SER A 58 -15.94 18.10 -4.46
C SER A 58 -16.64 16.74 -4.53
N GLY A 59 -16.91 16.16 -5.71
CA GLY A 59 -17.54 14.83 -5.84
C GLY A 59 -18.89 14.71 -5.11
N LEU A 60 -19.65 15.80 -5.09
CA LEU A 60 -20.99 15.92 -4.53
C LEU A 60 -21.98 15.97 -5.69
N ASP A 61 -22.31 14.79 -6.21
CA ASP A 61 -23.15 14.65 -7.41
C ASP A 61 -24.66 14.90 -7.14
N SER A 62 -25.02 15.42 -5.96
CA SER A 62 -26.40 15.71 -5.57
C SER A 62 -26.53 17.04 -4.84
N ILE A 63 -27.67 17.71 -5.05
CA ILE A 63 -28.05 18.94 -4.34
C ILE A 63 -28.01 18.72 -2.82
N GLN A 64 -28.53 17.58 -2.34
CA GLN A 64 -28.52 17.26 -0.91
C GLN A 64 -27.09 17.15 -0.37
N GLY A 65 -26.18 16.48 -1.09
CA GLY A 65 -24.78 16.36 -0.66
C GLY A 65 -24.07 17.71 -0.56
N TYR A 66 -24.36 18.61 -1.49
CA TYR A 66 -23.88 19.99 -1.44
C TYR A 66 -24.48 20.79 -0.29
N ALA A 67 -25.79 20.70 -0.09
CA ALA A 67 -26.47 21.38 1.01
C ALA A 67 -25.95 20.90 2.37
N ASP A 68 -25.67 19.60 2.51
CA ASP A 68 -25.06 19.02 3.70
C ASP A 68 -23.65 19.58 3.95
N GLU A 69 -22.78 19.69 2.93
CA GLU A 69 -21.43 20.27 3.09
C GLU A 69 -21.50 21.76 3.46
N LEU A 70 -22.42 22.50 2.84
CA LEU A 70 -22.58 23.93 3.09
C LEU A 70 -23.12 24.23 4.49
N ALA A 71 -24.08 23.43 4.97
CA ALA A 71 -24.58 23.53 6.33
C ALA A 71 -23.49 23.26 7.37
N GLN A 72 -22.62 22.28 7.11
CA GLN A 72 -21.46 21.99 7.96
C GLN A 72 -20.46 23.14 7.96
N ALA A 73 -20.17 23.70 6.79
CA ALA A 73 -19.30 24.86 6.65
C ALA A 73 -19.84 26.06 7.43
N ALA A 74 -21.12 26.40 7.27
CA ALA A 74 -21.76 27.48 8.00
C ALA A 74 -21.63 27.32 9.53
N PHE A 75 -21.83 26.09 10.01
CA PHE A 75 -21.68 25.76 11.43
C PHE A 75 -20.27 26.02 11.96
N PHE A 76 -19.22 25.54 11.27
CA PHE A 76 -17.84 25.76 11.72
C PHE A 76 -17.41 27.23 11.60
N HIS A 77 -17.92 27.93 10.59
CA HIS A 77 -17.60 29.34 10.39
C HIS A 77 -18.15 30.17 11.55
N PHE A 78 -19.37 29.85 11.98
CA PHE A 78 -19.97 30.44 13.16
C PHE A 78 -19.15 30.18 14.43
N LEU A 79 -18.70 28.95 14.63
CA LEU A 79 -17.84 28.63 15.77
C LEU A 79 -16.56 29.47 15.74
N ALA A 80 -15.95 29.66 14.57
CA ALA A 80 -14.76 30.51 14.40
C ALA A 80 -15.02 31.95 14.88
N ALA A 81 -16.18 32.53 14.56
CA ALA A 81 -16.58 33.86 15.01
C ALA A 81 -16.71 33.95 16.53
N LEU A 82 -17.32 32.95 17.18
CA LEU A 82 -17.42 32.89 18.64
C LEU A 82 -16.03 32.90 19.29
N VAL A 83 -15.08 32.15 18.74
CA VAL A 83 -13.69 32.15 19.23
C VAL A 83 -13.06 33.53 19.14
N ASN A 84 -13.38 34.25 18.07
CA ASN A 84 -12.87 35.57 17.78
C ASN A 84 -13.66 36.69 18.49
N GLY A 85 -14.36 36.39 19.59
CA GLY A 85 -15.09 37.38 20.39
C GLY A 85 -16.43 37.81 19.77
N GLY A 86 -17.05 36.95 18.97
CA GLY A 86 -18.32 37.21 18.29
C GLY A 86 -18.18 38.02 17.01
N GLN A 87 -16.96 38.31 16.56
CA GLN A 87 -16.71 39.00 15.30
C GLN A 87 -16.49 37.95 14.18
N PRO A 88 -17.36 37.90 13.16
CA PRO A 88 -17.17 37.00 12.03
C PRO A 88 -15.87 37.34 11.31
N THR A 89 -15.07 36.32 11.04
CA THR A 89 -13.86 36.45 10.22
C THR A 89 -14.24 36.56 8.76
N ARG A 90 -13.52 37.35 7.97
CA ARG A 90 -13.75 37.39 6.52
C ARG A 90 -13.17 36.14 5.88
N ALA A 91 -14.02 35.15 5.60
CA ALA A 91 -13.60 33.92 4.92
C ALA A 91 -13.48 34.16 3.40
N ARG A 92 -12.25 34.23 2.88
CA ARG A 92 -11.97 34.43 1.43
C ARG A 92 -12.54 33.33 0.51
N PHE A 93 -12.92 32.19 1.08
CA PHE A 93 -13.44 31.01 0.37
C PHE A 93 -14.97 30.89 0.40
N LEU A 94 -15.68 31.86 0.96
CA LEU A 94 -17.15 31.97 0.93
C LEU A 94 -17.74 33.06 -0.01
N PRO A 95 -17.11 33.45 -1.15
CA PRO A 95 -17.70 34.48 -2.02
C PRO A 95 -19.11 34.10 -2.50
N GLY A 96 -20.09 34.96 -2.24
CA GLY A 96 -21.49 34.77 -2.63
C GLY A 96 -22.35 34.02 -1.60
N LEU A 97 -21.79 33.64 -0.45
CA LEU A 97 -22.49 32.97 0.66
C LEU A 97 -22.61 33.86 1.91
N GLU A 98 -22.04 35.06 1.90
CA GLU A 98 -21.92 35.94 3.05
C GLU A 98 -23.28 36.40 3.58
N SER A 99 -24.21 36.73 2.70
CA SER A 99 -25.57 37.15 3.10
C SER A 99 -26.36 36.00 3.75
N MET A 100 -26.16 34.77 3.28
CA MET A 100 -26.81 33.59 3.84
C MET A 100 -26.20 33.21 5.19
N LEU A 101 -24.87 33.30 5.31
CA LEU A 101 -24.18 33.12 6.59
C LEU A 101 -24.57 34.21 7.59
N ALA A 102 -24.69 35.47 7.16
CA ALA A 102 -25.16 36.58 7.98
C ALA A 102 -26.58 36.34 8.51
N ALA A 103 -27.52 35.89 7.66
CA ALA A 103 -28.87 35.53 8.10
C ALA A 103 -28.88 34.38 9.13
N LEU A 104 -27.95 33.44 8.99
CA LEU A 104 -27.71 32.36 9.96
C LEU A 104 -27.12 32.88 11.28
N TYR A 105 -26.19 33.85 11.22
CA TYR A 105 -25.64 34.52 12.38
C TYR A 105 -26.72 35.29 13.16
N GLU A 106 -27.71 35.85 12.47
CA GLU A 106 -28.79 36.61 13.09
C GLU A 106 -29.92 35.71 13.64
N ASP A 107 -29.94 34.41 13.36
CA ASP A 107 -30.97 33.48 13.87
C ASP A 107 -30.81 33.27 15.40
N PRO A 108 -31.77 33.75 16.22
CA PRO A 108 -31.65 33.66 17.68
C PRO A 108 -31.65 32.23 18.22
N ALA A 109 -32.25 31.28 17.51
CA ALA A 109 -32.26 29.87 17.93
C ALA A 109 -30.89 29.22 17.71
N VAL A 110 -30.21 29.57 16.62
CA VAL A 110 -28.84 29.13 16.33
C VAL A 110 -27.87 29.71 17.37
N GLN A 111 -27.99 31.01 17.66
CA GLN A 111 -27.20 31.69 18.68
C GLN A 111 -27.39 31.09 20.09
N ALA A 112 -28.65 30.86 20.49
CA ALA A 112 -28.97 30.32 21.81
C ALA A 112 -28.45 28.89 22.00
N GLU A 113 -28.60 28.03 20.99
CA GLU A 113 -28.09 26.65 21.02
C GLU A 113 -26.55 26.65 21.07
N LEU A 114 -25.89 27.49 20.28
CA LEU A 114 -24.43 27.54 20.20
C LEU A 114 -23.76 28.11 21.44
N ALA A 115 -24.42 29.03 22.14
CA ALA A 115 -23.97 29.54 23.44
C ALA A 115 -23.91 28.45 24.54
N THR A 116 -24.47 27.27 24.31
CA THR A 116 -24.42 26.16 25.27
C THR A 116 -23.14 25.32 25.18
N TYR A 117 -22.34 25.47 24.12
CA TYR A 117 -21.13 24.69 23.88
C TYR A 117 -19.87 25.46 24.27
N SER A 118 -18.90 24.75 24.85
CA SER A 118 -17.55 25.28 25.06
C SER A 118 -16.69 24.98 23.84
N ILE A 119 -15.83 25.93 23.49
CA ILE A 119 -14.90 25.78 22.37
C ILE A 119 -13.99 24.54 22.48
N ASP A 120 -13.64 24.16 23.71
CA ASP A 120 -12.78 23.00 23.99
C ASP A 120 -13.42 21.67 23.57
N GLN A 121 -14.73 21.67 23.29
CA GLN A 121 -15.46 20.49 22.80
C GLN A 121 -15.23 20.22 21.30
N PHE A 122 -14.65 21.17 20.55
CA PHE A 122 -14.44 21.07 19.09
C PHE A 122 -13.01 20.66 18.73
N SER A 123 -12.59 19.49 19.20
CA SER A 123 -11.29 18.90 18.91
C SER A 123 -11.22 18.18 17.55
N ASP A 124 -10.04 17.68 17.17
CA ASP A 124 -9.91 16.81 16.00
C ASP A 124 -10.73 15.51 16.17
N GLU A 125 -10.87 14.98 17.39
CA GLU A 125 -11.76 13.85 17.66
C GLU A 125 -13.23 14.20 17.46
N PHE A 126 -13.64 15.43 17.79
CA PHE A 126 -14.98 15.92 17.46
C PHE A 126 -15.18 15.95 15.94
N HIS A 127 -14.25 16.56 15.21
CA HIS A 127 -14.35 16.66 13.76
C HIS A 127 -14.36 15.26 13.10
N GLU A 128 -13.61 14.32 13.64
CA GLU A 128 -13.66 12.92 13.21
C GLU A 128 -15.02 12.27 13.46
N ALA A 129 -15.55 12.40 14.68
CA ALA A 129 -16.87 11.88 15.03
C ALA A 129 -17.97 12.53 14.16
N PHE A 130 -17.82 13.81 13.88
CA PHE A 130 -18.72 14.62 13.07
C PHE A 130 -18.73 14.18 11.60
N LEU A 131 -17.57 14.05 10.95
CA LEU A 131 -17.49 13.54 9.58
C LEU A 131 -18.03 12.11 9.44
N LYS A 132 -17.88 11.28 10.47
CA LYS A 132 -18.43 9.91 10.46
C LYS A 132 -19.97 9.90 10.42
N LEU A 133 -20.61 10.90 11.03
CA LEU A 133 -22.06 11.04 11.06
C LEU A 133 -22.62 11.66 9.77
N HIS A 134 -21.92 12.66 9.23
CA HIS A 134 -22.43 13.50 8.14
C HIS A 134 -21.90 13.17 6.74
N ALA A 135 -20.79 12.43 6.65
CA ALA A 135 -20.18 12.07 5.37
C ALA A 135 -19.57 10.65 5.41
N PRO A 136 -20.36 9.60 5.71
CA PRO A 136 -19.85 8.25 5.88
C PRO A 136 -19.23 7.72 4.58
N GLY A 137 -17.93 7.38 4.65
CA GLY A 137 -17.18 6.81 3.52
C GLY A 137 -16.42 7.82 2.65
N THR A 138 -16.61 9.12 2.84
CA THR A 138 -15.91 10.18 2.08
C THR A 138 -14.39 10.14 2.31
N LYS A 139 -13.95 9.94 3.56
CA LYS A 139 -12.53 9.76 3.93
C LYS A 139 -11.85 8.62 3.15
N LYS A 140 -12.48 7.44 3.10
CA LYS A 140 -11.91 6.25 2.47
C LYS A 140 -11.89 6.36 0.94
N LYS A 141 -12.88 7.03 0.36
CA LYS A 141 -12.91 7.31 -1.09
C LYS A 141 -11.86 8.35 -1.50
N ARG A 142 -11.57 9.35 -0.65
CA ARG A 142 -10.67 10.47 -0.96
C ARG A 142 -9.24 10.33 -0.42
N GLY A 143 -8.97 9.33 0.43
CA GLY A 143 -7.63 9.06 0.93
C GLY A 143 -7.11 10.10 1.95
N ILE A 144 -8.00 10.68 2.76
CA ILE A 144 -7.68 11.75 3.73
C ILE A 144 -7.33 11.14 5.09
N PHE A 145 -6.16 11.52 5.64
CA PHE A 145 -5.67 11.06 6.95
C PHE A 145 -5.21 12.25 7.80
N TYR A 146 -5.58 12.27 9.08
CA TYR A 146 -5.15 13.32 10.00
C TYR A 146 -3.66 13.18 10.30
N THR A 147 -2.94 14.27 10.16
CA THR A 147 -1.50 14.33 10.43
C THR A 147 -1.25 14.51 11.93
N PRO A 148 -0.49 13.61 12.58
CA PRO A 148 -0.10 13.81 13.98
C PRO A 148 0.68 15.12 14.17
N ALA A 149 0.35 15.88 15.21
CA ALA A 149 0.98 17.17 15.49
C ALA A 149 2.51 17.08 15.60
N ALA A 150 3.05 16.00 16.18
CA ALA A 150 4.50 15.78 16.28
C ALA A 150 5.18 15.76 14.90
N ALA A 151 4.57 15.09 13.91
CA ALA A 151 5.11 15.04 12.55
C ALA A 151 5.01 16.40 11.84
N ALA A 152 3.87 17.09 11.95
CA ALA A 152 3.69 18.41 11.38
C ALA A 152 4.66 19.43 11.99
N ARG A 153 4.80 19.44 13.32
CA ARG A 153 5.73 20.29 14.07
C ARG A 153 7.18 20.02 13.67
N PHE A 154 7.59 18.75 13.60
CA PHE A 154 8.93 18.37 13.13
C PHE A 154 9.21 18.92 11.73
N MET A 155 8.26 18.78 10.80
CA MET A 155 8.41 19.26 9.42
C MET A 155 8.50 20.78 9.36
N VAL A 156 7.66 21.51 10.08
CA VAL A 156 7.70 22.99 10.14
C VAL A 156 9.04 23.48 10.72
N ARG A 157 9.53 22.86 11.80
CA ARG A 157 10.87 23.17 12.34
C ARG A 157 11.97 22.86 11.31
N GLY A 158 11.88 21.72 10.63
CA GLY A 158 12.84 21.36 9.58
C GLY A 158 12.87 22.37 8.42
N VAL A 159 11.72 22.88 7.99
CA VAL A 159 11.65 23.96 7.00
C VAL A 159 12.32 25.23 7.51
N ASP A 160 12.02 25.66 8.74
CA ASP A 160 12.62 26.85 9.35
C ASP A 160 14.16 26.75 9.45
N GLU A 161 14.67 25.58 9.85
CA GLU A 161 16.11 25.29 9.89
C GLU A 161 16.74 25.32 8.49
N LEU A 162 16.08 24.74 7.49
CA LEU A 162 16.56 24.76 6.11
C LEU A 162 16.59 26.19 5.54
N LEU A 163 15.57 27.02 5.81
CA LEU A 163 15.57 28.44 5.42
C LEU A 163 16.77 29.19 6.01
N LYS A 164 17.09 28.94 7.29
CA LYS A 164 18.23 29.56 7.96
C LYS A 164 19.57 29.09 7.40
N THR A 165 19.71 27.80 7.16
CA THR A 165 21.01 27.17 6.84
C THR A 165 21.30 27.10 5.34
N CYS A 166 20.32 26.70 4.52
CA CYS A 166 20.49 26.51 3.07
C CYS A 166 20.24 27.78 2.26
N PHE A 167 19.35 28.66 2.72
CA PHE A 167 18.95 29.87 2.00
C PHE A 167 19.57 31.15 2.58
N GLY A 168 20.24 31.05 3.73
CA GLY A 168 20.83 32.20 4.42
C GLY A 168 19.77 33.22 4.86
N ILE A 169 18.60 32.75 5.30
CA ILE A 169 17.48 33.58 5.80
C ILE A 169 17.43 33.43 7.33
N PRO A 170 18.14 34.26 8.13
CA PRO A 170 18.28 34.03 9.58
C PRO A 170 16.95 34.16 10.34
N SER A 171 16.02 34.96 9.81
CA SER A 171 14.66 35.10 10.34
C SER A 171 13.74 33.93 9.98
N GLY A 172 14.20 32.97 9.18
CA GLY A 172 13.47 31.76 8.81
C GLY A 172 12.04 32.06 8.32
N LEU A 173 11.05 31.43 8.94
CA LEU A 173 9.63 31.60 8.61
C LEU A 173 9.11 33.04 8.74
N LEU A 174 9.73 33.88 9.59
CA LEU A 174 9.33 35.28 9.79
C LEU A 174 9.71 36.19 8.62
N ASN A 175 10.52 35.73 7.66
CA ASN A 175 10.96 36.56 6.55
C ASN A 175 9.81 36.87 5.58
N ASP A 176 9.68 38.13 5.15
CA ASP A 176 8.61 38.57 4.25
C ASP A 176 8.74 38.04 2.82
N HIS A 177 9.94 37.60 2.43
CA HIS A 177 10.18 36.97 1.14
C HIS A 177 9.96 35.45 1.16
N VAL A 178 9.42 34.89 2.24
CA VAL A 178 9.06 33.47 2.34
C VAL A 178 7.55 33.32 2.16
N LYS A 179 7.12 32.57 1.14
CA LYS A 179 5.71 32.20 0.94
C LYS A 179 5.52 30.74 1.32
N ILE A 180 4.62 30.46 2.26
CA ILE A 180 4.33 29.11 2.76
C ILE A 180 2.94 28.71 2.29
N VAL A 181 2.84 27.56 1.63
CA VAL A 181 1.58 27.05 1.07
C VAL A 181 1.38 25.59 1.47
N ASP A 182 0.20 25.28 2.00
CA ASP A 182 -0.29 23.91 2.09
C ASP A 182 -1.33 23.65 0.99
N PRO A 183 -1.00 22.87 -0.05
CA PRO A 183 -1.85 22.70 -1.23
C PRO A 183 -3.03 21.74 -0.99
N ALA A 184 -3.08 21.05 0.16
CA ALA A 184 -4.15 20.15 0.56
C ALA A 184 -4.26 20.15 2.09
N CYS A 185 -4.65 21.30 2.64
CA CYS A 185 -4.46 21.60 4.06
C CYS A 185 -5.37 20.80 5.00
N GLY A 186 -6.49 20.26 4.49
CA GLY A 186 -7.47 19.54 5.30
C GLY A 186 -7.90 20.38 6.50
N THR A 187 -7.75 19.83 7.70
CA THR A 187 -8.06 20.52 8.96
C THR A 187 -6.97 21.48 9.44
N GLY A 188 -5.90 21.67 8.67
CA GLY A 188 -4.90 22.72 8.90
C GLY A 188 -3.71 22.30 9.76
N ALA A 189 -3.40 21.01 9.91
CA ALA A 189 -2.33 20.56 10.81
C ALA A 189 -1.00 21.30 10.59
N PHE A 190 -0.56 21.46 9.33
CA PHE A 190 0.66 22.18 9.01
C PHE A 190 0.52 23.69 9.15
N LEU A 191 -0.63 24.26 8.80
CA LEU A 191 -0.88 25.69 8.96
C LEU A 191 -0.88 26.07 10.44
N ILE A 192 -1.51 25.27 11.30
CA ILE A 192 -1.54 25.46 12.76
C ILE A 192 -0.13 25.41 13.34
N GLU A 193 0.68 24.39 13.01
CA GLU A 193 2.05 24.30 13.52
C GLU A 193 2.97 25.40 12.95
N THR A 194 2.74 25.83 11.70
CA THR A 194 3.41 27.00 11.11
C THR A 194 3.08 28.28 11.88
N CYS A 195 1.79 28.52 12.14
CA CYS A 195 1.36 29.70 12.87
C CYS A 195 1.86 29.68 14.33
N LYS A 196 1.85 28.52 15.00
CA LYS A 196 2.46 28.37 16.33
C LYS A 196 3.95 28.72 16.31
N ALA A 197 4.69 28.25 15.31
CA ALA A 197 6.10 28.57 15.15
C ALA A 197 6.31 30.09 14.98
N LEU A 198 5.54 30.75 14.11
CA LEU A 198 5.59 32.20 13.90
C LEU A 198 5.29 32.99 15.18
N VAL A 199 4.21 32.63 15.89
CA VAL A 199 3.79 33.30 17.13
C VAL A 199 4.78 33.10 18.27
N SER A 200 5.42 31.93 18.35
CA SER A 200 6.40 31.61 19.41
C SER A 200 7.68 32.46 19.37
N THR A 201 7.88 33.25 18.31
CA THR A 201 9.04 34.13 18.14
C THR A 201 9.04 35.34 19.06
N GLY A 202 7.89 35.66 19.68
CA GLY A 202 7.70 36.85 20.52
C GLY A 202 7.58 38.17 19.75
N GLN A 203 7.58 38.13 18.40
CA GLN A 203 7.40 39.31 17.55
C GLN A 203 5.94 39.40 17.06
N GLU A 204 5.03 39.72 17.97
CA GLU A 204 3.57 39.64 17.74
C GLU A 204 3.08 40.30 16.44
N SER A 205 3.46 41.55 16.18
CA SER A 205 3.02 42.29 14.98
C SER A 205 3.55 41.66 13.69
N SER A 206 4.83 41.25 13.68
CA SER A 206 5.44 40.56 12.55
C SER A 206 4.80 39.19 12.34
N ALA A 207 4.59 38.42 13.40
CA ALA A 207 3.97 37.10 13.35
C ALA A 207 2.55 37.17 12.79
N LYS A 208 1.71 38.10 13.30
CA LYS A 208 0.34 38.27 12.80
C LYS A 208 0.32 38.63 11.32
N ARG A 209 1.14 39.60 10.89
CA ARG A 209 1.30 39.95 9.47
C ARG A 209 1.74 38.75 8.63
N ARG A 210 2.73 37.98 9.10
CA ARG A 210 3.21 36.79 8.40
C ARG A 210 2.14 35.71 8.25
N VAL A 211 1.32 35.49 9.29
CA VAL A 211 0.18 34.56 9.24
C VAL A 211 -0.86 34.99 8.20
N LEU A 212 -1.15 36.28 8.10
CA LEU A 212 -2.16 36.80 7.16
C LEU A 212 -1.64 36.81 5.71
N ASP A 213 -0.37 37.18 5.51
CA ASP A 213 0.13 37.54 4.17
C ASP A 213 0.97 36.46 3.50
N GLY A 214 1.63 35.56 4.23
CA GLY A 214 2.47 34.53 3.60
C GLY A 214 2.32 33.13 4.13
N VAL A 215 1.22 32.82 4.82
CA VAL A 215 0.76 31.46 5.06
C VAL A 215 -0.54 31.24 4.31
N GLU A 216 -0.55 30.32 3.34
CA GLU A 216 -1.69 30.05 2.47
C GLU A 216 -2.10 28.57 2.56
N GLY A 217 -3.41 28.31 2.58
CA GLY A 217 -3.99 26.97 2.68
C GLY A 217 -5.04 26.71 1.61
N HIS A 218 -4.91 25.61 0.88
CA HIS A 218 -5.86 25.19 -0.14
C HIS A 218 -6.53 23.88 0.25
N ASP A 219 -7.83 23.77 -0.02
CA ASP A 219 -8.51 22.47 -0.04
C ASP A 219 -9.68 22.50 -1.02
N ILE A 220 -10.11 21.33 -1.47
CA ILE A 220 -11.34 21.18 -2.25
C ILE A 220 -12.58 21.15 -1.33
N MET A 221 -12.43 20.67 -0.09
CA MET A 221 -13.50 20.50 0.88
C MET A 221 -13.71 21.77 1.69
N LEU A 222 -14.86 22.41 1.48
CA LEU A 222 -15.24 23.63 2.20
C LEU A 222 -15.30 23.37 3.71
N SER A 223 -15.92 22.26 4.10
CA SER A 223 -16.04 21.84 5.51
C SER A 223 -14.69 21.70 6.23
N SER A 224 -13.64 21.26 5.52
CA SER A 224 -12.29 21.13 6.07
C SER A 224 -11.60 22.49 6.21
N LEU A 225 -11.74 23.36 5.20
CA LEU A 225 -11.20 24.72 5.24
C LEU A 225 -11.80 25.54 6.38
N VAL A 226 -13.11 25.45 6.59
CA VAL A 226 -13.75 26.22 7.65
C VAL A 226 -13.36 25.68 9.03
N PHE A 227 -13.23 24.36 9.17
CA PHE A 227 -12.69 23.79 10.41
C PHE A 227 -11.24 24.24 10.66
N CYS A 228 -10.43 24.29 9.61
CA CYS A 228 -9.09 24.86 9.66
C CYS A 228 -9.10 26.33 10.08
N GLU A 229 -10.00 27.14 9.51
CA GLU A 229 -10.20 28.55 9.89
C GLU A 229 -10.50 28.69 11.38
N MET A 230 -11.46 27.90 11.89
CA MET A 230 -11.83 27.88 13.31
C MET A 230 -10.63 27.53 14.20
N GLN A 231 -9.85 26.51 13.85
CA GLN A 231 -8.68 26.08 14.63
C GLN A 231 -7.56 27.13 14.63
N LEU A 232 -7.32 27.78 13.49
CA LEU A 232 -6.35 28.87 13.36
C LEU A 232 -6.80 30.10 14.16
N ALA A 233 -8.07 30.52 14.02
CA ALA A 233 -8.63 31.62 14.79
C ALA A 233 -8.53 31.36 16.30
N ARG A 234 -8.79 30.12 16.74
CA ARG A 234 -8.61 29.70 18.13
C ARG A 234 -7.18 29.79 18.62
N MET A 235 -6.25 29.28 17.83
CA MET A 235 -4.83 29.34 18.17
C MET A 235 -4.36 30.80 18.24
N LEU A 236 -4.80 31.67 17.31
CA LEU A 236 -4.45 33.09 17.30
C LEU A 236 -5.05 33.82 18.52
N ALA A 237 -6.33 33.58 18.82
CA ALA A 237 -7.00 34.18 19.97
C ALA A 237 -6.33 33.77 21.30
N ALA A 238 -5.91 32.51 21.44
CA ALA A 238 -5.17 32.03 22.61
C ALA A 238 -3.80 32.70 22.76
N ALA A 239 -3.21 33.16 21.65
CA ALA A 239 -1.97 33.93 21.64
C ALA A 239 -2.18 35.46 21.76
N GLY A 240 -3.41 35.93 21.96
CA GLY A 240 -3.72 37.37 22.02
C GLY A 240 -3.80 38.05 20.65
N LEU A 241 -3.69 37.32 19.54
CA LEU A 241 -3.62 37.83 18.17
C LEU A 241 -4.96 37.70 17.43
N ARG A 242 -6.07 38.10 18.08
CA ARG A 242 -7.41 38.05 17.47
C ARG A 242 -7.47 38.79 16.13
N LEU A 243 -8.33 38.30 15.24
CA LEU A 243 -8.58 38.92 13.94
C LEU A 243 -9.56 40.09 14.12
N HIS A 244 -9.30 41.20 13.43
CA HIS A 244 -10.07 42.45 13.54
C HIS A 244 -10.43 43.02 12.17
N GLY A 245 -11.63 43.58 12.03
CA GLY A 245 -12.07 44.27 10.82
C GLY A 245 -12.00 43.38 9.57
N ASP A 246 -11.28 43.83 8.55
CA ASP A 246 -11.12 43.14 7.27
C ASP A 246 -10.00 42.08 7.24
N GLU A 247 -9.36 41.78 8.37
CA GLU A 247 -8.32 40.75 8.45
C GLU A 247 -8.89 39.36 8.12
N ALA A 248 -8.19 38.64 7.24
CA ALA A 248 -8.62 37.34 6.74
C ALA A 248 -7.44 36.37 6.64
N LEU A 249 -7.64 35.13 7.10
CA LEU A 249 -6.69 34.04 6.86
C LEU A 249 -6.69 33.71 5.35
N ASN A 250 -5.51 33.43 4.79
CA ASN A 250 -5.37 33.12 3.37
C ASN A 250 -5.72 31.65 3.06
N LEU A 251 -6.98 31.30 3.29
CA LEU A 251 -7.55 29.98 3.01
C LEU A 251 -8.38 30.06 1.72
N ARG A 252 -8.28 29.05 0.85
CA ARG A 252 -8.92 29.06 -0.49
C ARG A 252 -9.52 27.71 -0.84
N GLN A 253 -10.79 27.73 -1.25
CA GLN A 253 -11.43 26.55 -1.82
C GLN A 253 -11.07 26.40 -3.29
N LEU A 254 -10.14 25.50 -3.60
CA LEU A 254 -9.68 25.23 -4.97
C LEU A 254 -8.99 23.87 -5.10
N ASN A 255 -8.81 23.42 -6.34
CA ASN A 255 -8.04 22.22 -6.65
C ASN A 255 -6.60 22.61 -7.01
N SER A 256 -5.64 22.39 -6.11
CA SER A 256 -4.22 22.71 -6.33
C SER A 256 -3.55 21.92 -7.46
N LEU A 257 -4.24 20.94 -8.06
CA LEU A 257 -3.76 20.20 -9.24
C LEU A 257 -4.23 20.80 -10.57
N THR A 258 -4.85 21.98 -10.58
CA THR A 258 -5.18 22.72 -11.82
C THR A 258 -4.10 23.76 -12.14
N GLN A 259 -4.18 24.31 -13.35
CA GLN A 259 -3.14 25.20 -13.89
C GLN A 259 -3.06 26.55 -13.14
N ASP A 260 -4.19 27.19 -12.84
CA ASP A 260 -4.18 28.54 -12.26
C ASP A 260 -3.48 28.59 -10.89
N PRO A 261 -3.80 27.71 -9.91
CA PRO A 261 -3.10 27.69 -8.63
C PRO A 261 -1.61 27.42 -8.81
N ALA A 262 -1.24 26.54 -9.73
CA ALA A 262 0.17 26.23 -9.99
C ALA A 262 0.91 27.47 -10.54
N ASN A 263 0.32 28.19 -11.50
CA ASN A 263 0.87 29.42 -12.06
C ASN A 263 1.05 30.51 -10.99
N GLU A 264 0.08 30.66 -10.09
CA GLU A 264 0.17 31.62 -8.98
C GLU A 264 1.34 31.32 -8.03
N LEU A 265 1.62 30.03 -7.76
CA LEU A 265 2.79 29.63 -6.99
C LEU A 265 4.10 29.87 -7.76
N ALA A 266 4.10 29.60 -9.06
CA ALA A 266 5.25 29.81 -9.93
C ALA A 266 5.66 31.29 -10.05
N ALA A 267 4.72 32.22 -9.90
CA ALA A 267 4.96 33.66 -9.92
C ALA A 267 5.65 34.21 -8.66
N ASN A 268 5.90 33.37 -7.64
CA ASN A 268 6.56 33.80 -6.41
C ASN A 268 8.04 34.13 -6.62
N GLU A 269 8.43 35.39 -6.42
CA GLU A 269 9.82 35.85 -6.57
C GLU A 269 10.73 35.51 -5.38
N GLY A 270 10.13 35.20 -4.22
CA GLY A 270 10.83 34.86 -2.98
C GLY A 270 11.19 33.37 -2.84
N ALA A 271 11.44 32.93 -1.61
CA ALA A 271 11.55 31.51 -1.27
C ALA A 271 10.15 30.90 -1.15
N LEU A 272 9.83 29.95 -2.04
CA LEU A 272 8.56 29.23 -2.01
C LEU A 272 8.68 28.00 -1.10
N VAL A 273 7.77 27.84 -0.15
CA VAL A 273 7.68 26.67 0.73
C VAL A 273 6.35 25.99 0.46
N ILE A 274 6.37 24.75 0.00
CA ILE A 274 5.18 23.91 -0.16
C ILE A 274 5.25 22.80 0.90
N VAL A 275 4.33 22.79 1.86
CA VAL A 275 4.33 21.84 2.98
C VAL A 275 2.99 21.14 3.09
N GLY A 276 2.93 19.87 3.48
CA GLY A 276 1.63 19.21 3.63
C GLY A 276 1.64 17.69 3.75
N ASN A 277 0.43 17.13 3.83
CA ASN A 277 0.15 15.70 3.71
C ASN A 277 -0.82 15.47 2.53
N PRO A 278 -0.31 15.30 1.30
CA PRO A 278 -1.15 15.09 0.14
C PRO A 278 -2.01 13.82 0.24
N PRO A 279 -3.21 13.76 -0.38
CA PRO A 279 -4.12 12.62 -0.30
C PRO A 279 -3.61 11.35 -1.01
N TYR A 280 -3.95 10.17 -0.49
CA TYR A 280 -3.54 8.86 -1.05
C TYR A 280 -4.71 8.18 -1.79
N ALA A 281 -4.76 8.31 -3.11
CA ALA A 281 -5.85 7.83 -3.95
C ALA A 281 -5.36 7.35 -5.34
N VAL A 282 -5.04 6.06 -5.46
CA VAL A 282 -4.63 5.45 -6.75
C VAL A 282 -5.74 5.53 -7.83
N SER A 283 -7.01 5.36 -7.44
CA SER A 283 -8.17 5.51 -8.32
C SER A 283 -8.73 6.93 -8.24
N SER A 284 -7.87 7.90 -8.55
CA SER A 284 -8.19 9.31 -8.40
C SER A 284 -9.23 9.84 -9.40
N ALA A 285 -10.03 10.80 -8.93
CA ALA A 285 -10.91 11.63 -9.76
C ALA A 285 -10.17 12.81 -10.44
N ASN A 286 -8.97 13.18 -9.96
CA ASN A 286 -8.15 14.26 -10.50
C ASN A 286 -7.51 13.86 -11.84
N LYS A 287 -8.23 14.10 -12.93
CA LYS A 287 -7.81 13.76 -14.30
C LYS A 287 -7.84 14.95 -15.26
N ASN A 288 -7.69 16.17 -14.73
CA ASN A 288 -7.63 17.37 -15.56
C ASN A 288 -6.41 17.33 -16.51
N GLU A 289 -6.50 18.06 -17.61
CA GLU A 289 -5.48 18.02 -18.68
C GLU A 289 -4.10 18.48 -18.20
N PHE A 290 -4.04 19.52 -17.37
CA PHE A 290 -2.79 20.06 -16.83
C PHE A 290 -1.99 19.00 -16.08
N ILE A 291 -2.58 18.39 -15.04
CA ILE A 291 -1.87 17.38 -14.25
C ILE A 291 -1.64 16.08 -15.03
N ALA A 292 -2.55 15.73 -15.96
CA ALA A 292 -2.36 14.58 -16.83
C ALA A 292 -1.14 14.76 -17.75
N GLY A 293 -0.94 15.98 -18.28
CA GLY A 293 0.23 16.36 -19.07
C GLY A 293 1.52 16.27 -18.26
N LEU A 294 1.58 16.89 -17.07
CA LEU A 294 2.77 16.84 -16.20
C LEU A 294 3.15 15.41 -15.79
N MET A 295 2.15 14.55 -15.57
CA MET A 295 2.38 13.15 -15.20
C MET A 295 2.95 12.30 -16.33
N ALA A 296 2.99 12.78 -17.57
CA ALA A 296 3.63 12.10 -18.69
C ALA A 296 5.15 11.92 -18.45
N ASP A 297 5.79 12.89 -17.82
CA ASP A 297 7.24 12.88 -17.51
C ASP A 297 7.60 11.66 -16.66
N TYR A 298 6.79 11.38 -15.62
CA TYR A 298 6.99 10.24 -14.73
C TYR A 298 6.67 8.89 -15.38
N LYS A 299 6.02 8.88 -16.55
CA LYS A 299 5.59 7.67 -17.27
C LYS A 299 6.44 7.40 -18.51
N ALA A 300 7.27 8.35 -18.94
CA ALA A 300 8.02 8.29 -20.18
C ALA A 300 8.96 7.07 -20.25
N GLY A 301 8.80 6.26 -21.31
CA GLY A 301 9.66 5.10 -21.59
C GLY A 301 9.52 3.93 -20.62
N LEU A 302 8.51 3.92 -19.73
CA LEU A 302 8.21 2.76 -18.89
C LEU A 302 7.69 1.58 -19.74
N LYS A 303 8.09 0.36 -19.37
CA LYS A 303 7.71 -0.90 -20.07
C LYS A 303 6.85 -1.82 -19.19
N GLU A 304 6.52 -1.37 -17.99
CA GLU A 304 5.69 -2.07 -17.01
C GLU A 304 4.27 -2.23 -17.54
N ARG A 305 3.70 -3.43 -17.37
CA ARG A 305 2.32 -3.71 -17.78
C ARG A 305 1.26 -2.96 -16.96
N ASN A 306 1.59 -2.59 -15.73
CA ASN A 306 0.70 -1.85 -14.85
C ASN A 306 1.41 -0.61 -14.31
N ILE A 307 1.11 0.55 -14.91
CA ILE A 307 1.62 1.85 -14.46
C ILE A 307 0.63 2.61 -13.56
N GLN A 308 -0.53 2.02 -13.23
CA GLN A 308 -1.57 2.65 -12.40
C GLN A 308 -1.05 3.20 -11.06
N PRO A 309 -0.07 2.58 -10.37
CA PRO A 309 0.46 3.14 -9.12
C PRO A 309 1.07 4.54 -9.23
N LEU A 310 1.43 5.00 -10.43
CA LEU A 310 1.89 6.37 -10.67
C LEU A 310 0.75 7.40 -10.70
N SER A 311 -0.50 6.96 -10.81
CA SER A 311 -1.68 7.84 -10.87
C SER A 311 -2.23 8.20 -9.48
N ASP A 312 -1.54 7.81 -8.40
CA ASP A 312 -1.89 8.18 -7.03
C ASP A 312 -1.79 9.70 -6.82
N ASP A 313 -2.70 10.27 -6.04
CA ASP A 313 -2.79 11.72 -5.90
C ASP A 313 -1.59 12.33 -5.19
N TYR A 314 -0.98 11.68 -4.20
CA TYR A 314 0.25 12.22 -3.59
C TYR A 314 1.38 12.40 -4.62
N ILE A 315 1.43 11.55 -5.65
CA ILE A 315 2.42 11.66 -6.73
C ILE A 315 2.10 12.85 -7.62
N LYS A 316 0.81 13.10 -7.88
CA LYS A 316 0.36 14.29 -8.64
C LYS A 316 0.68 15.56 -7.88
N PHE A 317 0.42 15.61 -6.58
CA PHE A 317 0.81 16.74 -5.73
C PHE A 317 2.33 16.93 -5.71
N MET A 318 3.12 15.86 -5.62
CA MET A 318 4.57 15.94 -5.77
C MET A 318 4.99 16.47 -7.14
N ARG A 319 4.38 16.01 -8.25
CA ARG A 319 4.69 16.50 -9.60
C ARG A 319 4.28 17.96 -9.79
N ALA A 320 3.12 18.38 -9.28
CA ALA A 320 2.66 19.76 -9.32
C ALA A 320 3.58 20.68 -8.51
N ALA A 321 3.97 20.26 -7.30
CA ALA A 321 4.95 20.98 -6.48
C ALA A 321 6.31 21.06 -7.17
N GLN A 322 6.78 19.97 -7.79
CA GLN A 322 7.99 19.97 -8.60
C GLN A 322 7.88 20.96 -9.76
N TRP A 323 6.75 20.98 -10.48
CA TRP A 323 6.54 21.92 -11.58
C TRP A 323 6.59 23.37 -11.11
N SER A 324 5.93 23.71 -9.98
CA SER A 324 6.05 25.05 -9.39
C SER A 324 7.49 25.37 -9.01
N MET A 325 8.25 24.40 -8.51
CA MET A 325 9.67 24.55 -8.18
C MET A 325 10.57 24.66 -9.42
N GLU A 326 10.22 24.06 -10.55
CA GLU A 326 10.94 24.25 -11.83
C GLU A 326 10.90 25.73 -12.25
N GLN A 327 9.76 26.41 -12.02
CA GLN A 327 9.58 27.82 -12.32
C GLN A 327 10.16 28.76 -11.24
N ALA A 328 10.00 28.40 -9.96
CA ALA A 328 10.45 29.23 -8.85
C ALA A 328 11.98 29.34 -8.81
N ARG A 329 12.52 30.47 -8.36
CA ARG A 329 13.98 30.64 -8.23
C ARG A 329 14.58 29.70 -7.19
N GLN A 330 13.96 29.63 -6.02
CA GLN A 330 14.44 28.88 -4.86
C GLN A 330 13.25 28.49 -3.98
N GLY A 331 13.34 27.37 -3.26
CA GLY A 331 12.27 26.92 -2.39
C GLY A 331 12.46 25.54 -1.78
N ILE A 332 11.49 25.14 -0.95
CA ILE A 332 11.45 23.87 -0.24
C ILE A 332 10.10 23.20 -0.50
N VAL A 333 10.10 21.92 -0.81
CA VAL A 333 8.91 21.06 -0.76
C VAL A 333 9.07 20.08 0.39
N ALA A 334 8.17 20.12 1.38
CA ALA A 334 8.20 19.27 2.57
C ALA A 334 6.89 18.48 2.68
N PHE A 335 6.91 17.18 2.37
CA PHE A 335 5.71 16.34 2.43
C PHE A 335 5.87 15.12 3.33
N VAL A 336 4.76 14.67 3.90
CA VAL A 336 4.61 13.31 4.42
C VAL A 336 3.74 12.49 3.45
N THR A 337 4.26 11.38 2.96
CA THR A 337 3.69 10.64 1.83
C THR A 337 3.82 9.13 2.01
N ASN A 338 3.17 8.35 1.14
CA ASN A 338 3.46 6.93 0.98
C ASN A 338 4.93 6.72 0.53
N ASN A 339 5.65 5.82 1.19
CA ASN A 339 7.07 5.61 0.92
C ASN A 339 7.37 4.77 -0.33
N ALA A 340 6.38 4.23 -1.06
CA ALA A 340 6.63 3.30 -2.16
C ALA A 340 7.54 3.86 -3.26
N TYR A 341 7.55 5.17 -3.48
CA TYR A 341 8.35 5.82 -4.53
C TYR A 341 9.84 5.86 -4.25
N ILE A 342 10.31 5.62 -3.02
CA ILE A 342 11.75 5.68 -2.71
C ILE A 342 12.49 4.41 -3.17
N TYR A 343 11.79 3.25 -3.23
CA TYR A 343 12.43 1.94 -3.46
C TYR A 343 11.83 1.08 -4.58
N LYS A 344 10.64 1.38 -5.13
CA LYS A 344 10.05 0.54 -6.21
C LYS A 344 10.48 0.97 -7.60
N MET A 345 10.74 0.00 -8.46
CA MET A 345 11.28 0.21 -9.82
C MET A 345 10.38 1.06 -10.73
N ILE A 346 9.06 0.98 -10.56
CA ILE A 346 8.09 1.75 -11.35
C ILE A 346 8.25 3.27 -11.22
N TYR A 347 8.79 3.77 -10.11
CA TYR A 347 8.97 5.20 -9.85
C TYR A 347 10.35 5.74 -10.28
N ARG A 348 11.14 4.97 -11.05
CA ARG A 348 12.50 5.38 -11.46
C ARG A 348 12.54 6.72 -12.19
N ARG A 349 11.57 6.98 -13.08
CA ARG A 349 11.47 8.24 -13.84
C ARG A 349 11.07 9.41 -12.96
N MET A 350 10.21 9.17 -11.96
CA MET A 350 9.89 10.16 -10.94
C MET A 350 11.14 10.54 -10.14
N ARG A 351 11.91 9.55 -9.64
CA ARG A 351 13.14 9.83 -8.88
C ARG A 351 14.19 10.58 -9.70
N GLU A 352 14.42 10.14 -10.93
CA GLU A 352 15.31 10.82 -11.88
C GLU A 352 14.87 12.28 -12.13
N SER A 353 13.58 12.51 -12.36
CA SER A 353 13.02 13.84 -12.56
C SER A 353 13.14 14.73 -11.31
N LEU A 354 12.83 14.21 -10.12
CA LEU A 354 12.99 14.94 -8.86
C LEU A 354 14.45 15.35 -8.62
N MET A 355 15.40 14.44 -8.86
CA MET A 355 16.82 14.76 -8.77
C MET A 355 17.23 15.86 -9.75
N ALA A 356 16.63 15.94 -10.94
CA ALA A 356 16.95 17.00 -11.89
C ALA A 356 16.50 18.40 -11.43
N THR A 357 15.50 18.48 -10.54
CA THR A 357 14.93 19.74 -10.05
C THR A 357 15.54 20.21 -8.72
N PHE A 358 15.82 19.29 -7.80
CA PHE A 358 16.19 19.61 -6.42
C PHE A 358 17.68 19.35 -6.15
N ASP A 359 18.32 20.25 -5.39
CA ASP A 359 19.73 20.15 -4.99
C ASP A 359 19.91 19.10 -3.88
N ASP A 360 19.07 19.15 -2.85
CA ASP A 360 19.11 18.22 -1.72
C ASP A 360 17.73 17.58 -1.50
N ILE A 361 17.71 16.26 -1.30
CA ILE A 361 16.50 15.48 -0.98
C ILE A 361 16.75 14.73 0.32
N TYR A 362 16.15 15.19 1.43
CA TYR A 362 16.18 14.53 2.73
C TYR A 362 14.97 13.63 2.90
N ILE A 363 15.18 12.36 3.21
CA ILE A 363 14.13 11.35 3.38
C ILE A 363 14.28 10.69 4.73
N ILE A 364 13.21 10.76 5.52
CA ILE A 364 13.07 10.02 6.77
C ILE A 364 11.98 8.98 6.52
N ASN A 365 12.40 7.74 6.28
CA ASN A 365 11.47 6.63 6.08
C ASN A 365 10.89 6.21 7.42
N LEU A 366 9.58 6.44 7.58
CA LEU A 366 8.83 6.11 8.80
C LEU A 366 8.33 4.66 8.77
N HIS A 367 8.58 3.91 7.70
CA HIS A 367 8.15 2.52 7.54
C HIS A 367 6.63 2.35 7.85
N GLY A 368 6.23 1.30 8.57
CA GLY A 368 4.85 1.05 9.01
C GLY A 368 3.98 0.31 8.00
N ASN A 369 4.56 -0.39 7.03
CA ASN A 369 3.82 -1.05 5.97
C ASN A 369 3.23 -2.40 6.41
N VAL A 370 2.03 -2.33 7.01
CA VAL A 370 1.25 -3.50 7.44
C VAL A 370 0.94 -4.47 6.28
N ASN A 371 0.78 -3.97 5.04
CA ASN A 371 0.48 -4.84 3.90
C ASN A 371 1.59 -5.84 3.60
N ILE A 372 2.85 -5.49 3.90
CA ILE A 372 3.99 -6.39 3.73
C ILE A 372 4.42 -7.05 5.04
N GLY A 373 3.70 -6.81 6.14
CA GLY A 373 4.08 -7.29 7.47
C GLY A 373 5.46 -6.80 7.87
N GLU A 374 5.75 -5.52 7.61
CA GLU A 374 7.03 -4.89 7.92
C GLU A 374 7.35 -5.02 9.42
N LYS A 375 8.63 -5.25 9.71
CA LYS A 375 9.16 -5.49 11.04
C LYS A 375 10.34 -4.58 11.30
N THR A 376 10.59 -4.28 12.57
CA THR A 376 11.81 -3.61 13.01
C THR A 376 13.02 -4.53 12.78
N PRO A 377 14.26 -4.02 12.82
CA PRO A 377 15.46 -4.85 12.81
C PRO A 377 15.49 -5.91 13.92
N ALA A 378 14.84 -5.65 15.06
CA ALA A 378 14.69 -6.61 16.16
C ALA A 378 13.65 -7.71 15.89
N GLY A 379 12.86 -7.58 14.81
CA GLY A 379 11.85 -8.55 14.39
C GLY A 379 10.43 -8.28 14.91
N ASP A 380 10.23 -7.19 15.65
CA ASP A 380 8.93 -6.75 16.17
C ASP A 380 8.06 -6.11 15.09
N PRO A 381 6.72 -6.10 15.23
CA PRO A 381 5.84 -5.40 14.30
C PRO A 381 6.16 -3.90 14.24
N ASP A 382 6.31 -3.36 13.04
CA ASP A 382 6.60 -1.94 12.83
C ASP A 382 5.31 -1.12 12.63
N GLY A 383 5.14 -0.05 13.42
CA GLY A 383 3.89 0.70 13.52
C GLY A 383 3.77 1.87 12.55
N SER A 384 2.58 2.08 11.97
CA SER A 384 2.29 3.28 11.15
C SER A 384 1.91 4.48 12.03
N ILE A 385 2.48 5.66 11.77
CA ILE A 385 2.11 6.89 12.50
C ILE A 385 0.67 7.36 12.21
N PHE A 386 0.09 6.94 11.09
CA PHE A 386 -1.27 7.28 10.67
C PHE A 386 -2.30 6.17 10.93
N ASN A 387 -1.88 5.03 11.50
CA ASN A 387 -2.72 3.81 11.59
C ASN A 387 -3.25 3.32 10.23
N ILE A 388 -2.45 3.50 9.17
CA ILE A 388 -2.77 3.03 7.80
C ILE A 388 -1.94 1.80 7.45
N ARG A 389 -2.28 1.14 6.33
CA ARG A 389 -1.64 -0.13 5.95
C ARG A 389 -0.41 0.01 5.05
N VAL A 390 -0.19 1.19 4.48
CA VAL A 390 0.97 1.50 3.63
C VAL A 390 2.06 2.15 4.47
N GLY A 391 3.32 1.95 4.07
CA GLY A 391 4.43 2.64 4.70
C GLY A 391 4.47 4.12 4.32
N THR A 392 5.02 4.95 5.18
CA THR A 392 5.09 6.40 4.98
C THR A 392 6.51 6.94 5.15
N CYS A 393 6.80 8.09 4.56
CA CYS A 393 8.06 8.81 4.78
C CYS A 393 7.80 10.32 4.83
N ILE A 394 8.64 11.03 5.57
CA ILE A 394 8.79 12.49 5.48
C ILE A 394 9.88 12.77 4.46
N VAL A 395 9.64 13.73 3.57
CA VAL A 395 10.61 14.17 2.57
C VAL A 395 10.73 15.69 2.58
N PHE A 396 11.96 16.21 2.55
CA PHE A 396 12.27 17.61 2.25
C PHE A 396 13.07 17.66 0.95
N MET A 397 12.60 18.41 -0.02
CA MET A 397 13.28 18.62 -1.31
C MET A 397 13.62 20.11 -1.43
N VAL A 398 14.90 20.42 -1.55
CA VAL A 398 15.45 21.78 -1.47
C VAL A 398 15.96 22.21 -2.84
N LYS A 399 15.55 23.40 -3.27
CA LYS A 399 16.11 24.12 -4.42
C LYS A 399 16.69 25.44 -3.91
N SER A 400 18.02 25.51 -3.81
CA SER A 400 18.75 26.65 -3.23
C SER A 400 18.93 27.84 -4.18
N GLY A 401 18.62 27.68 -5.46
CA GLY A 401 18.77 28.73 -6.49
C GLY A 401 20.17 28.84 -7.11
N SER A 402 21.17 28.17 -6.54
CA SER A 402 22.47 27.90 -7.17
C SER A 402 22.59 26.41 -7.41
N LYS A 403 22.68 25.97 -8.67
CA LYS A 403 22.69 24.54 -9.00
C LYS A 403 23.90 23.86 -8.34
N LYS A 404 23.64 23.01 -7.35
CA LYS A 404 24.66 22.16 -6.71
C LYS A 404 24.59 20.74 -7.29
N GLU A 405 25.57 19.92 -6.95
CA GLU A 405 25.50 18.49 -7.21
C GLU A 405 24.36 17.89 -6.37
N HIS A 406 23.49 17.08 -7.00
CA HIS A 406 22.29 16.56 -6.36
C HIS A 406 22.65 15.54 -5.28
N GLN A 407 22.14 15.72 -4.06
CA GLN A 407 22.36 14.82 -2.93
C GLN A 407 21.06 14.24 -2.39
N VAL A 408 21.08 12.94 -2.08
CA VAL A 408 19.98 12.27 -1.41
C VAL A 408 20.45 11.81 -0.05
N HIS A 409 19.77 12.27 0.99
CA HIS A 409 20.05 12.01 2.40
C HIS A 409 18.93 11.11 2.95
N TYR A 410 19.27 9.92 3.42
CA TYR A 410 18.30 8.90 3.82
C TYR A 410 18.47 8.50 5.28
N HIS A 411 17.35 8.36 6.00
CA HIS A 411 17.32 7.85 7.36
C HIS A 411 16.13 6.91 7.57
N GLU A 412 16.32 5.85 8.36
CA GLU A 412 15.28 4.88 8.71
C GLU A 412 14.83 5.07 10.14
N LEU A 413 13.50 5.19 10.33
CA LEU A 413 12.89 5.27 11.65
C LEU A 413 11.91 4.12 11.82
N PHE A 414 12.36 3.07 12.51
CA PHE A 414 11.56 1.92 12.92
C PHE A 414 11.00 2.09 14.34
N GLY A 415 9.95 1.35 14.67
CA GLY A 415 9.36 1.30 16.01
C GLY A 415 7.84 1.31 16.01
N THR A 416 7.26 1.36 17.20
CA THR A 416 5.84 1.61 17.41
C THR A 416 5.45 3.02 16.98
N LYS A 417 4.15 3.28 16.84
CA LYS A 417 3.64 4.62 16.56
C LYS A 417 4.13 5.65 17.59
N ASP A 418 4.06 5.32 18.86
CA ASP A 418 4.38 6.25 19.95
C ASP A 418 5.88 6.55 20.02
N GLU A 419 6.74 5.54 19.80
CA GLU A 419 8.19 5.75 19.70
C GLU A 419 8.56 6.67 18.54
N LYS A 420 7.94 6.47 17.37
CA LYS A 420 8.17 7.30 16.18
C LYS A 420 7.72 8.75 16.39
N LEU A 421 6.54 8.95 16.98
CA LEU A 421 6.03 10.28 17.29
C LEU A 421 6.87 10.96 18.37
N GLY A 422 7.27 10.22 19.41
CA GLY A 422 8.18 10.69 20.44
C GLY A 422 9.53 11.12 19.86
N PHE A 423 10.10 10.36 18.92
CA PHE A 423 11.30 10.75 18.21
C PHE A 423 11.11 12.08 17.45
N LEU A 424 10.02 12.22 16.67
CA LEU A 424 9.74 13.43 15.89
C LEU A 424 9.50 14.67 16.77
N ASP A 425 8.94 14.52 17.97
CA ASP A 425 8.74 15.64 18.88
C ASP A 425 10.05 16.30 19.33
N HIS A 426 11.09 15.49 19.55
CA HIS A 426 12.37 15.94 20.11
C HIS A 426 13.47 16.15 19.06
N ALA A 427 13.42 15.42 17.94
CA ALA A 427 14.43 15.51 16.90
C ALA A 427 14.37 16.85 16.16
N THR A 428 15.54 17.30 15.71
CA THR A 428 15.72 18.40 14.75
C THR A 428 16.32 17.84 13.47
N LEU A 429 16.11 18.52 12.33
CA LEU A 429 16.65 18.03 11.06
C LEU A 429 18.19 17.84 11.11
N PRO A 430 18.99 18.76 11.71
CA PRO A 430 20.43 18.57 11.85
C PRO A 430 20.85 17.43 12.79
N SER A 431 20.00 17.03 13.74
CA SER A 431 20.31 15.92 14.65
C SER A 431 20.05 14.53 14.03
N ILE A 432 19.41 14.47 12.86
CA ILE A 432 19.15 13.20 12.18
C ILE A 432 20.46 12.68 11.57
N PRO A 433 20.90 11.44 11.90
CA PRO A 433 22.07 10.84 11.28
C PRO A 433 21.69 10.32 9.89
N PHE A 434 21.65 11.22 8.91
CA PHE A 434 21.39 10.86 7.52
C PHE A 434 22.56 10.09 6.92
N GLU A 435 22.26 9.00 6.22
CA GLU A 435 23.17 8.34 5.31
C GLU A 435 23.06 8.97 3.92
N GLN A 436 24.20 9.26 3.29
CA GLN A 436 24.22 9.71 1.91
C GLN A 436 23.95 8.54 0.97
N VAL A 437 23.00 8.71 0.05
CA VAL A 437 22.67 7.76 -1.01
C VAL A 437 23.13 8.33 -2.34
N THR A 438 23.68 7.47 -3.20
CA THR A 438 24.04 7.81 -4.59
C THR A 438 23.09 7.06 -5.54
N PRO A 439 21.94 7.67 -5.93
CA PRO A 439 20.99 7.02 -6.82
C PRO A 439 21.63 6.75 -8.19
N ALA A 440 21.68 5.49 -8.60
CA ALA A 440 22.28 5.07 -9.87
C ALA A 440 21.25 4.55 -10.87
N PRO A 441 21.44 4.77 -12.20
CA PRO A 441 20.62 4.16 -13.24
C PRO A 441 20.64 2.62 -13.14
N PRO A 442 19.58 1.93 -13.63
CA PRO A 442 18.37 2.48 -14.21
C PRO A 442 17.29 2.81 -13.15
N ALA A 443 17.53 2.49 -11.88
CA ALA A 443 16.51 2.55 -10.86
C ALA A 443 16.48 3.89 -10.11
N PHE A 444 17.62 4.53 -9.91
CA PHE A 444 17.76 5.75 -9.11
C PHE A 444 17.11 5.63 -7.73
N PHE A 445 17.33 4.52 -7.01
CA PHE A 445 16.71 4.34 -5.69
C PHE A 445 17.16 5.44 -4.71
N PHE A 446 16.22 5.93 -3.90
CA PHE A 446 16.49 6.89 -2.82
C PHE A 446 16.78 6.21 -1.48
N ILE A 447 17.02 4.90 -1.52
CA ILE A 447 17.45 4.10 -0.39
C ILE A 447 18.78 3.46 -0.75
N LYS A 448 19.58 3.18 0.26
CA LYS A 448 20.77 2.35 0.08
C LYS A 448 20.32 0.92 -0.21
N LYS A 449 20.93 0.33 -1.23
CA LYS A 449 20.84 -1.10 -1.50
C LYS A 449 22.25 -1.63 -1.62
N ASP A 450 22.49 -2.80 -1.06
CA ASP A 450 23.73 -3.52 -1.34
C ASP A 450 23.65 -4.10 -2.76
N MET A 451 24.32 -3.42 -3.69
CA MET A 451 24.37 -3.81 -5.10
C MET A 451 25.78 -4.30 -5.48
N HIS A 452 26.67 -4.58 -4.52
CA HIS A 452 28.07 -4.90 -4.82
C HIS A 452 28.20 -6.17 -5.70
N GLN A 453 27.30 -7.15 -5.54
CA GLN A 453 27.31 -8.37 -6.35
C GLN A 453 26.44 -8.28 -7.62
N GLU A 454 25.88 -7.12 -7.98
CA GLU A 454 24.98 -6.98 -9.14
C GLU A 454 25.67 -7.35 -10.46
N ALA A 455 26.84 -6.76 -10.73
CA ALA A 455 27.58 -7.00 -11.98
C ALA A 455 28.04 -8.47 -12.14
N GLU A 456 28.28 -9.17 -11.03
CA GLU A 456 28.53 -10.61 -11.02
C GLU A 456 27.25 -11.38 -11.32
N TYR A 457 26.18 -11.08 -10.58
CA TYR A 457 24.88 -11.75 -10.67
C TYR A 457 24.29 -11.67 -12.08
N GLU A 458 24.42 -10.53 -12.76
CA GLU A 458 23.89 -10.34 -14.11
C GLU A 458 24.53 -11.26 -15.17
N LYS A 459 25.75 -11.76 -14.93
CA LYS A 459 26.44 -12.71 -15.82
C LYS A 459 25.83 -14.11 -15.75
N HIS A 460 25.12 -14.43 -14.66
CA HIS A 460 24.51 -15.74 -14.50
C HIS A 460 23.23 -15.89 -15.35
N PRO A 461 22.96 -17.11 -15.87
CA PRO A 461 21.75 -17.40 -16.62
C PRO A 461 20.49 -17.20 -15.76
N SER A 462 19.55 -16.39 -16.23
CA SER A 462 18.23 -16.28 -15.58
C SER A 462 17.43 -17.57 -15.80
N ILE A 463 16.53 -17.93 -14.89
CA ILE A 463 15.62 -19.08 -15.08
C ILE A 463 14.83 -18.95 -16.39
N LYS A 464 14.46 -17.73 -16.80
CA LYS A 464 13.79 -17.47 -18.10
C LYS A 464 14.67 -17.75 -19.32
N ASP A 465 15.98 -17.87 -19.13
CA ASP A 465 16.97 -18.23 -20.15
C ASP A 465 17.26 -19.74 -20.16
N ILE A 466 16.91 -20.46 -19.09
CA ILE A 466 17.03 -21.90 -18.97
C ILE A 466 15.82 -22.60 -19.61
N PHE A 467 14.60 -22.13 -19.33
CA PHE A 467 13.36 -22.74 -19.81
C PHE A 467 12.76 -22.03 -21.03
N GLN A 468 12.19 -22.78 -21.97
CA GLN A 468 11.59 -22.23 -23.19
C GLN A 468 10.19 -21.64 -22.95
N TYR A 469 9.33 -22.36 -22.24
CA TYR A 469 7.96 -21.96 -21.95
C TYR A 469 7.66 -21.96 -20.46
N PHE A 470 6.95 -20.94 -20.00
CA PHE A 470 6.50 -20.83 -18.61
C PHE A 470 5.27 -19.91 -18.53
N THR A 471 4.55 -19.99 -17.41
CA THR A 471 3.40 -19.11 -17.13
C THR A 471 3.25 -18.90 -15.63
N ILE A 472 2.52 -17.86 -15.23
CA ILE A 472 1.97 -17.81 -13.88
C ILE A 472 0.94 -18.92 -13.64
N GLY A 473 0.71 -19.26 -12.36
CA GLY A 473 -0.36 -20.14 -11.90
C GLY A 473 -1.76 -19.73 -12.33
N VAL A 474 -2.71 -20.64 -12.12
CA VAL A 474 -4.13 -20.43 -12.44
C VAL A 474 -4.70 -19.34 -11.54
N LYS A 475 -5.55 -18.47 -12.10
CA LYS A 475 -6.31 -17.49 -11.32
C LYS A 475 -7.80 -17.71 -11.57
N THR A 476 -8.48 -18.25 -10.56
CA THR A 476 -9.89 -18.64 -10.60
C THR A 476 -10.84 -17.45 -10.49
N HIS A 477 -10.43 -16.41 -9.76
CA HIS A 477 -11.27 -15.32 -9.23
C HIS A 477 -12.39 -15.75 -8.26
N ARG A 478 -12.54 -17.05 -7.99
CA ARG A 478 -13.71 -17.65 -7.30
C ARG A 478 -13.29 -18.89 -6.49
N ASP A 479 -12.17 -18.80 -5.77
CA ASP A 479 -11.61 -19.93 -5.03
C ASP A 479 -12.66 -20.61 -4.13
N ASP A 480 -13.41 -19.82 -3.35
CA ASP A 480 -14.44 -20.32 -2.43
C ASP A 480 -15.57 -21.14 -3.10
N PHE A 481 -15.73 -21.00 -4.42
CA PHE A 481 -16.74 -21.69 -5.19
C PHE A 481 -16.20 -22.90 -5.98
N ILE A 482 -15.09 -22.73 -6.71
CA ILE A 482 -14.57 -23.77 -7.62
C ILE A 482 -13.34 -24.52 -7.09
N VAL A 483 -12.85 -24.20 -5.89
CA VAL A 483 -11.76 -24.91 -5.21
C VAL A 483 -12.27 -25.46 -3.89
N GLU A 484 -12.02 -26.73 -3.61
CA GLU A 484 -12.51 -27.40 -2.40
C GLU A 484 -11.57 -28.49 -1.92
N LEU A 485 -11.64 -28.82 -0.63
CA LEU A 485 -10.90 -29.97 -0.07
C LEU A 485 -11.53 -31.30 -0.49
N ASN A 486 -12.87 -31.32 -0.58
CA ASN A 486 -13.63 -32.54 -0.88
C ASN A 486 -14.24 -32.45 -2.28
N ARG A 487 -13.93 -33.45 -3.12
CA ARG A 487 -14.43 -33.55 -4.50
C ARG A 487 -15.95 -33.54 -4.58
N SER A 488 -16.65 -34.34 -3.77
CA SER A 488 -18.11 -34.43 -3.80
C SER A 488 -18.78 -33.09 -3.47
N LYS A 489 -18.23 -32.33 -2.52
CA LYS A 489 -18.70 -30.96 -2.23
C LYS A 489 -18.54 -30.03 -3.44
N LEU A 490 -17.41 -30.13 -4.13
CA LEU A 490 -17.15 -29.35 -5.34
C LEU A 490 -18.12 -29.72 -6.46
N GLU A 491 -18.32 -31.01 -6.69
CA GLU A 491 -19.29 -31.51 -7.67
C GLU A 491 -20.70 -30.99 -7.41
N SER A 492 -21.15 -30.96 -6.14
CA SER A 492 -22.44 -30.37 -5.77
C SER A 492 -22.52 -28.87 -6.12
N LYS A 493 -21.45 -28.10 -5.89
CA LYS A 493 -21.40 -26.67 -6.26
C LYS A 493 -21.45 -26.47 -7.78
N VAL A 494 -20.71 -27.27 -8.55
CA VAL A 494 -20.70 -27.22 -10.02
C VAL A 494 -22.05 -27.67 -10.60
N LYS A 495 -22.69 -28.67 -10.01
CA LYS A 495 -24.06 -29.07 -10.37
C LYS A 495 -25.07 -27.97 -10.07
N ALA A 496 -24.93 -27.25 -8.95
CA ALA A 496 -25.83 -26.16 -8.61
C ALA A 496 -25.79 -25.03 -9.67
N ILE A 497 -24.60 -24.61 -10.13
CA ILE A 497 -24.51 -23.57 -11.19
C ILE A 497 -25.07 -24.05 -12.53
N ALA A 498 -24.93 -25.35 -12.85
CA ALA A 498 -25.51 -25.95 -14.05
C ALA A 498 -27.03 -26.20 -13.92
N GLY A 499 -27.58 -26.28 -12.71
CA GLY A 499 -29.00 -26.52 -12.43
C GLY A 499 -29.90 -25.31 -12.71
N ASP A 500 -31.22 -25.49 -12.51
CA ASP A 500 -32.26 -24.52 -12.90
C ASP A 500 -32.55 -23.43 -11.87
N ASP A 501 -31.92 -23.48 -10.69
CA ASP A 501 -32.06 -22.46 -9.64
C ASP A 501 -31.74 -21.05 -10.20
N PRO A 502 -32.54 -20.01 -9.95
CA PRO A 502 -32.23 -18.65 -10.40
C PRO A 502 -30.80 -18.21 -10.06
N VAL A 503 -30.17 -17.45 -10.98
CA VAL A 503 -28.76 -17.04 -10.83
C VAL A 503 -28.56 -16.21 -9.56
N GLU A 504 -29.53 -15.37 -9.21
CA GLU A 504 -29.58 -14.54 -8.01
C GLU A 504 -29.46 -15.38 -6.73
N ASN A 505 -30.18 -16.50 -6.65
CA ASN A 505 -30.13 -17.41 -5.51
C ASN A 505 -28.77 -18.08 -5.38
N ILE A 506 -28.15 -18.46 -6.51
CA ILE A 506 -26.81 -19.05 -6.52
C ILE A 506 -25.77 -18.04 -6.04
N LYS A 507 -25.89 -16.79 -6.51
CA LYS A 507 -25.01 -15.71 -6.08
C LYS A 507 -25.08 -15.50 -4.58
N GLU A 508 -26.29 -15.45 -4.02
CA GLU A 508 -26.49 -15.27 -2.59
C GLU A 508 -25.96 -16.47 -1.80
N ARG A 509 -26.35 -17.70 -2.19
CA ARG A 509 -25.95 -18.95 -1.52
C ARG A 509 -24.44 -19.12 -1.45
N TYR A 510 -23.73 -18.81 -2.54
CA TYR A 510 -22.28 -19.01 -2.64
C TYR A 510 -21.46 -17.71 -2.57
N ARG A 511 -22.12 -16.57 -2.27
CA ARG A 511 -21.48 -15.25 -2.13
C ARG A 511 -20.62 -14.86 -3.33
N LEU A 512 -21.12 -15.09 -4.54
CA LEU A 512 -20.41 -14.78 -5.78
C LEU A 512 -20.49 -13.29 -6.09
N ASN A 513 -19.32 -12.66 -6.26
CA ASN A 513 -19.19 -11.22 -6.56
C ASN A 513 -19.37 -10.88 -8.05
N ASP A 514 -19.51 -11.87 -8.91
CA ASP A 514 -19.71 -11.68 -10.34
C ASP A 514 -21.07 -11.05 -10.67
N SER A 515 -21.16 -10.40 -11.84
CA SER A 515 -22.45 -9.95 -12.35
C SER A 515 -23.37 -11.14 -12.66
N THR A 516 -24.68 -10.92 -12.59
CA THR A 516 -25.67 -11.94 -13.00
C THR A 516 -25.41 -12.40 -14.43
N GLN A 517 -25.06 -11.47 -15.34
CA GLN A 517 -24.74 -11.80 -16.72
C GLN A 517 -23.53 -12.73 -16.84
N ALA A 518 -22.47 -12.51 -16.06
CA ALA A 518 -21.28 -13.36 -16.09
C ALA A 518 -21.61 -14.80 -15.65
N ILE A 519 -22.37 -14.95 -14.56
CA ILE A 519 -22.76 -16.26 -14.04
C ILE A 519 -23.72 -16.99 -14.97
N SER A 520 -24.70 -16.28 -15.54
CA SER A 520 -25.58 -16.81 -16.59
C SER A 520 -24.77 -17.33 -17.78
N GLY A 521 -23.74 -16.58 -18.20
CA GLY A 521 -22.81 -17.01 -19.23
C GLY A 521 -22.01 -18.27 -18.85
N PHE A 522 -21.55 -18.39 -17.60
CA PHE A 522 -20.89 -19.61 -17.10
C PHE A 522 -21.83 -20.80 -17.14
N ARG A 523 -23.06 -20.64 -16.63
CA ARG A 523 -24.10 -21.67 -16.64
C ARG A 523 -24.38 -22.17 -18.06
N ALA A 524 -24.61 -21.26 -19.01
CA ALA A 524 -24.93 -21.64 -20.38
C ALA A 524 -23.81 -22.48 -21.02
N ARG A 525 -22.54 -22.07 -20.84
CA ARG A 525 -21.39 -22.83 -21.36
C ARG A 525 -21.21 -24.18 -20.67
N ILE A 526 -21.30 -24.23 -19.34
CA ILE A 526 -21.19 -25.49 -18.59
C ILE A 526 -22.31 -26.47 -18.99
N ARG A 527 -23.54 -25.98 -19.22
CA ARG A 527 -24.64 -26.82 -19.72
C ARG A 527 -24.37 -27.35 -21.13
N ALA A 528 -23.85 -26.50 -22.02
CA ALA A 528 -23.54 -26.89 -23.39
C ALA A 528 -22.40 -27.91 -23.48
N GLU A 529 -21.36 -27.76 -22.65
CA GLU A 529 -20.18 -28.64 -22.61
C GLU A 529 -20.42 -29.93 -21.79
N GLY A 530 -21.39 -29.89 -20.88
CA GLY A 530 -21.58 -30.89 -19.83
C GLY A 530 -20.54 -30.77 -18.71
N ILE A 531 -20.88 -31.29 -17.53
CA ILE A 531 -19.93 -31.40 -16.43
C ILE A 531 -19.04 -32.62 -16.70
N GLN A 532 -17.77 -32.38 -17.00
CA GLN A 532 -16.82 -33.45 -17.33
C GLN A 532 -16.01 -33.87 -16.10
N ASP A 533 -15.91 -35.18 -15.88
CA ASP A 533 -15.15 -35.75 -14.76
C ASP A 533 -13.65 -35.40 -14.83
N SER A 534 -13.10 -35.37 -16.05
CA SER A 534 -11.70 -35.02 -16.34
C SER A 534 -11.32 -33.59 -15.98
N CYS A 535 -12.31 -32.71 -15.74
CA CYS A 535 -12.10 -31.33 -15.28
C CYS A 535 -11.89 -31.24 -13.76
N PHE A 536 -12.22 -32.28 -12.98
CA PHE A 536 -11.92 -32.33 -11.54
C PHE A 536 -10.49 -32.80 -11.34
N ILE A 537 -9.58 -31.84 -11.15
CA ILE A 537 -8.14 -32.09 -11.06
C ILE A 537 -7.60 -31.78 -9.66
N THR A 538 -6.53 -32.47 -9.30
CA THR A 538 -5.69 -32.06 -8.16
C THR A 538 -5.08 -30.70 -8.45
N TYR A 539 -5.19 -29.80 -7.48
CA TYR A 539 -4.80 -28.42 -7.57
C TYR A 539 -3.96 -28.03 -6.36
N LEU A 540 -2.71 -27.68 -6.60
CA LEU A 540 -1.81 -27.22 -5.56
C LEU A 540 -2.16 -25.76 -5.20
N TYR A 541 -2.98 -25.61 -4.17
CA TYR A 541 -3.51 -24.31 -3.78
C TYR A 541 -2.45 -23.47 -3.08
N ARG A 542 -1.80 -24.03 -2.06
CA ARG A 542 -0.70 -23.43 -1.29
C ARG A 542 0.39 -24.49 -1.07
N PRO A 543 1.58 -24.16 -0.53
CA PRO A 543 2.65 -25.14 -0.43
C PRO A 543 2.19 -26.33 0.40
N PHE A 544 2.23 -27.52 -0.20
CA PHE A 544 1.72 -28.78 0.38
C PHE A 544 0.23 -28.80 0.75
N ASP A 545 -0.58 -27.87 0.24
CA ASP A 545 -2.04 -27.86 0.39
C ASP A 545 -2.70 -28.21 -0.96
N GLN A 546 -2.82 -29.51 -1.21
CA GLN A 546 -3.52 -30.05 -2.36
C GLN A 546 -5.04 -29.98 -2.14
N ARG A 547 -5.75 -29.51 -3.16
CA ARG A 547 -7.21 -29.37 -3.21
C ARG A 547 -7.73 -29.92 -4.52
N VAL A 548 -9.05 -29.94 -4.67
CA VAL A 548 -9.73 -30.23 -5.94
C VAL A 548 -10.15 -28.91 -6.58
N LEU A 549 -9.87 -28.75 -7.87
CA LEU A 549 -10.35 -27.64 -8.69
C LEU A 549 -11.23 -28.19 -9.81
N TYR A 550 -12.35 -27.54 -10.09
CA TYR A 550 -13.09 -27.76 -11.32
C TYR A 550 -12.48 -26.88 -12.42
N PHE A 551 -11.50 -27.43 -13.12
CA PHE A 551 -10.78 -26.74 -14.17
C PHE A 551 -11.58 -26.74 -15.47
N SER A 552 -12.41 -25.72 -15.64
CA SER A 552 -13.09 -25.47 -16.92
C SER A 552 -12.77 -24.05 -17.42
N PRO A 553 -12.24 -23.90 -18.65
CA PRO A 553 -12.06 -22.59 -19.28
C PRO A 553 -13.36 -21.78 -19.39
N SER A 554 -14.51 -22.45 -19.33
CA SER A 554 -15.82 -21.80 -19.36
C SER A 554 -16.10 -20.95 -18.13
N ILE A 555 -15.51 -21.27 -16.97
CA ILE A 555 -15.64 -20.49 -15.72
C ILE A 555 -14.33 -19.82 -15.29
N ILE A 556 -13.17 -20.35 -15.67
CA ILE A 556 -11.85 -19.82 -15.29
C ILE A 556 -11.31 -18.91 -16.40
N THR A 557 -11.34 -17.59 -16.17
CA THR A 557 -10.88 -16.59 -17.15
C THR A 557 -9.36 -16.58 -17.36
N ARG A 558 -8.57 -16.93 -16.33
CA ARG A 558 -7.10 -16.97 -16.37
C ARG A 558 -6.58 -18.37 -16.11
N HIS A 559 -7.03 -19.31 -16.96
CA HIS A 559 -6.75 -20.74 -16.90
C HIS A 559 -5.32 -21.12 -17.35
N ARG A 560 -4.65 -20.31 -18.18
CA ARG A 560 -3.25 -20.50 -18.63
C ARG A 560 -2.98 -21.83 -19.36
N LEU A 561 -3.97 -22.32 -20.10
CA LEU A 561 -3.92 -23.62 -20.79
C LEU A 561 -2.69 -23.80 -21.69
N ARG A 562 -2.17 -22.74 -22.30
CA ARG A 562 -1.01 -22.83 -23.20
C ARG A 562 0.18 -23.55 -22.59
N VAL A 563 0.40 -23.41 -21.28
CA VAL A 563 1.48 -24.07 -20.54
C VAL A 563 0.94 -25.08 -19.53
N MET A 564 -0.15 -24.75 -18.81
CA MET A 564 -0.72 -25.64 -17.80
C MET A 564 -1.21 -26.98 -18.37
N LYS A 565 -1.52 -27.05 -19.67
CA LYS A 565 -1.87 -28.31 -20.34
C LYS A 565 -0.80 -29.40 -20.19
N HIS A 566 0.47 -29.02 -20.05
CA HIS A 566 1.57 -29.96 -19.93
C HIS A 566 1.66 -30.59 -18.53
N MET A 567 0.85 -30.10 -17.58
CA MET A 567 0.73 -30.65 -16.23
C MET A 567 -0.58 -31.44 -16.04
N PHE A 568 -1.51 -31.43 -17.00
CA PHE A 568 -2.77 -32.18 -16.89
C PHE A 568 -2.59 -33.63 -17.27
N HIS A 569 -2.84 -34.55 -16.33
CA HIS A 569 -2.90 -35.99 -16.61
C HIS A 569 -1.62 -36.51 -17.28
N GLN A 570 -0.47 -35.89 -16.98
CA GLN A 570 0.85 -36.26 -17.49
C GLN A 570 1.81 -36.47 -16.31
N ASP A 571 2.80 -37.37 -16.47
CA ASP A 571 3.93 -37.46 -15.55
C ASP A 571 4.95 -36.36 -15.84
N ASN A 572 4.72 -35.18 -15.25
CA ASN A 572 5.55 -34.00 -15.42
C ASN A 572 5.86 -33.36 -14.07
N ILE A 573 6.95 -32.59 -14.02
CA ILE A 573 7.37 -31.83 -12.85
C ILE A 573 7.56 -30.39 -13.32
N ALA A 574 7.12 -29.41 -12.53
CA ALA A 574 7.39 -28.01 -12.77
C ALA A 574 8.25 -27.45 -11.64
N LEU A 575 9.28 -26.67 -12.01
CA LEU A 575 9.85 -25.69 -11.09
C LEU A 575 8.83 -24.58 -10.88
N VAL A 576 8.61 -24.19 -9.63
CA VAL A 576 7.75 -23.07 -9.27
C VAL A 576 8.57 -22.02 -8.53
N THR A 577 8.66 -20.82 -9.08
CA THR A 577 9.33 -19.68 -8.42
C THR A 577 8.61 -18.36 -8.70
N THR A 578 9.16 -17.24 -8.25
CA THR A 578 8.63 -15.91 -8.53
C THR A 578 9.57 -15.06 -9.37
N ARG A 579 9.02 -13.99 -9.95
CA ARG A 579 9.79 -13.01 -10.73
C ARG A 579 10.20 -11.79 -9.91
N LEU A 580 9.31 -11.32 -9.03
CA LEU A 580 9.55 -10.13 -8.23
C LEU A 580 9.30 -10.48 -6.77
N LEU A 581 10.11 -9.92 -5.90
CA LEU A 581 10.00 -10.11 -4.46
C LEU A 581 9.70 -8.78 -3.79
N SER A 582 8.70 -8.77 -2.91
CA SER A 582 8.36 -7.63 -2.04
C SER A 582 8.57 -7.92 -0.56
N THR A 583 9.10 -9.11 -0.26
CA THR A 583 9.54 -9.55 1.07
C THR A 583 11.05 -9.35 1.21
N ALA A 584 11.54 -9.33 2.45
CA ALA A 584 12.97 -9.22 2.72
C ALA A 584 13.73 -10.46 2.23
N ASP A 585 13.19 -11.66 2.49
CA ASP A 585 13.87 -12.94 2.24
C ASP A 585 13.29 -13.75 1.08
N PHE A 586 14.18 -14.28 0.24
CA PHE A 586 13.79 -15.21 -0.81
C PHE A 586 13.57 -16.63 -0.26
N CYS A 587 12.30 -17.03 -0.11
CA CYS A 587 11.89 -18.42 0.10
C CYS A 587 11.01 -18.96 -1.03
N HIS A 588 10.93 -18.26 -2.16
CA HIS A 588 9.91 -18.41 -3.19
C HIS A 588 10.29 -19.47 -4.23
N CYS A 589 10.50 -20.71 -3.79
CA CYS A 589 10.83 -21.84 -4.66
C CYS A 589 10.21 -23.14 -4.16
N MET A 590 9.58 -23.90 -5.05
CA MET A 590 9.20 -25.30 -4.82
C MET A 590 9.10 -26.06 -6.16
N VAL A 591 8.87 -27.37 -6.11
CA VAL A 591 8.48 -28.18 -7.28
C VAL A 591 7.04 -28.66 -7.15
N SER A 592 6.38 -28.91 -8.28
CA SER A 592 5.01 -29.43 -8.33
C SER A 592 4.84 -30.46 -9.44
N ARG A 593 4.07 -31.52 -9.19
CA ARG A 593 3.49 -32.39 -10.23
C ARG A 593 2.11 -31.93 -10.68
N ASP A 594 1.46 -31.09 -9.87
CA ASP A 594 0.10 -30.62 -10.12
C ASP A 594 0.09 -29.23 -10.75
N VAL A 595 -1.05 -28.90 -11.37
CA VAL A 595 -1.42 -27.51 -11.66
C VAL A 595 -1.61 -26.77 -10.34
N GLY A 596 -1.18 -25.51 -10.27
CA GLY A 596 -1.30 -24.74 -9.04
C GLY A 596 -1.69 -23.29 -9.20
N ASP A 597 -1.97 -22.69 -8.05
CA ASP A 597 -2.53 -21.35 -7.93
C ASP A 597 -1.51 -20.26 -8.21
N ILE A 598 -1.98 -19.15 -8.78
CA ILE A 598 -1.15 -17.94 -8.95
C ILE A 598 -0.58 -17.46 -7.60
N GLY A 599 -1.33 -17.66 -6.52
CA GLY A 599 -0.95 -17.29 -5.15
C GLY A 599 -0.30 -18.43 -4.37
N LEU A 600 0.20 -19.49 -5.04
CA LEU A 600 0.83 -20.65 -4.41
C LEU A 600 1.96 -20.24 -3.45
N LEU A 601 2.89 -19.40 -3.91
CA LEU A 601 4.02 -18.96 -3.08
C LEU A 601 3.69 -17.72 -2.23
N SER A 602 2.77 -16.87 -2.67
CA SER A 602 2.41 -15.65 -1.96
C SER A 602 1.05 -15.13 -2.39
N SER A 603 0.28 -14.55 -1.46
CA SER A 603 -0.96 -13.86 -1.80
C SER A 603 -0.72 -12.47 -2.40
N ARG A 604 0.54 -12.01 -2.47
CA ARG A 604 0.89 -10.71 -3.03
C ARG A 604 0.95 -10.83 -4.54
N THR A 605 0.29 -9.91 -5.25
CA THR A 605 0.18 -9.94 -6.71
C THR A 605 1.54 -9.79 -7.41
N SER A 606 2.48 -9.07 -6.80
CA SER A 606 3.86 -8.93 -7.29
C SER A 606 4.66 -10.25 -7.22
N GLU A 607 4.34 -11.12 -6.27
CA GLU A 607 5.05 -12.37 -5.98
C GLU A 607 4.32 -13.59 -6.56
N SER A 608 3.64 -13.42 -7.69
CA SER A 608 2.90 -14.50 -8.35
C SER A 608 3.80 -15.72 -8.59
N ALA A 609 3.25 -16.92 -8.39
CA ALA A 609 3.93 -18.17 -8.69
C ALA A 609 3.99 -18.41 -10.20
N TYR A 610 5.19 -18.61 -10.74
CA TYR A 610 5.47 -18.98 -12.11
C TYR A 610 5.87 -20.45 -12.18
N PHE A 611 5.24 -21.18 -13.09
CA PHE A 611 5.43 -22.59 -13.36
C PHE A 611 6.27 -22.75 -14.62
N PHE A 612 7.32 -23.54 -14.49
CA PHE A 612 8.26 -23.94 -15.52
C PHE A 612 8.20 -25.47 -15.64
N PRO A 613 7.25 -26.03 -16.41
CA PRO A 613 7.17 -27.47 -16.65
C PRO A 613 8.49 -27.99 -17.21
N LEU A 614 8.94 -29.16 -16.79
CA LEU A 614 10.19 -29.74 -17.26
C LEU A 614 10.04 -30.28 -18.68
N TYR A 615 8.85 -30.79 -18.99
CA TYR A 615 8.52 -31.37 -20.28
C TYR A 615 7.33 -30.66 -20.96
N LEU A 616 7.35 -30.69 -22.29
CA LEU A 616 6.29 -30.24 -23.18
C LEU A 616 5.66 -31.46 -23.85
N TYR A 617 4.34 -31.56 -23.72
CA TYR A 617 3.51 -32.59 -24.33
C TYR A 617 2.72 -31.98 -25.49
N ASN A 618 3.10 -32.35 -26.71
CA ASN A 618 2.50 -31.82 -27.95
C ASN A 618 1.79 -32.95 -28.73
N GLY A 619 0.80 -33.59 -28.10
CA GLY A 619 -0.04 -34.60 -28.75
C GLY A 619 0.76 -35.66 -29.52
N LYS A 620 0.73 -35.59 -30.87
CA LYS A 620 1.39 -36.53 -31.79
C LYS A 620 2.92 -36.55 -31.71
N ASP A 621 3.56 -35.48 -31.22
CA ASP A 621 5.02 -35.30 -31.25
C ASP A 621 5.74 -35.82 -29.99
N GLY A 622 5.00 -36.41 -29.03
CA GLY A 622 5.56 -37.00 -27.82
C GLY A 622 6.02 -36.00 -26.76
N LYS A 623 6.89 -36.49 -25.85
CA LYS A 623 7.44 -35.78 -24.68
C LYS A 623 8.75 -35.07 -25.07
N GLY A 624 8.75 -33.73 -25.14
CA GLY A 624 9.93 -32.91 -25.44
C GLY A 624 10.46 -32.16 -24.21
N SER A 625 11.77 -31.89 -24.15
CA SER A 625 12.36 -31.06 -23.08
C SER A 625 11.91 -29.60 -23.20
N ASN A 626 11.61 -28.96 -22.07
CA ASN A 626 11.39 -27.52 -21.99
C ASN A 626 12.67 -26.72 -21.69
N ILE A 627 13.84 -27.36 -21.67
CA ILE A 627 15.12 -26.67 -21.52
C ILE A 627 15.53 -26.07 -22.88
N LYS A 628 15.95 -24.81 -22.89
CA LYS A 628 16.38 -24.16 -24.14
C LYS A 628 17.58 -24.89 -24.73
N PRO A 629 17.57 -25.25 -26.04
CA PRO A 629 18.70 -25.91 -26.69
C PRO A 629 20.01 -25.13 -26.55
N GLY A 630 19.97 -23.80 -26.66
CA GLY A 630 21.16 -22.96 -26.49
C GLY A 630 21.76 -23.02 -25.08
N PHE A 631 20.95 -23.27 -24.04
CA PHE A 631 21.44 -23.49 -22.69
C PHE A 631 22.08 -24.88 -22.54
N MET A 632 21.48 -25.92 -23.13
CA MET A 632 22.07 -27.26 -23.20
C MET A 632 23.45 -27.23 -23.86
N SER A 633 23.59 -26.58 -25.01
CA SER A 633 24.87 -26.44 -25.71
C SER A 633 25.91 -25.70 -24.87
N ARG A 634 25.49 -24.68 -24.09
CA ARG A 634 26.37 -23.96 -23.18
C ARG A 634 26.89 -24.87 -22.07
N LEU A 635 26.04 -25.71 -21.47
CA LEU A 635 26.46 -26.67 -20.44
C LEU A 635 27.40 -27.73 -21.01
N ALA A 636 27.07 -28.32 -22.16
CA ALA A 636 27.92 -29.31 -22.83
C ALA A 636 29.31 -28.77 -23.19
N SER A 637 29.39 -27.49 -23.57
CA SER A 637 30.67 -26.82 -23.85
C SER A 637 31.46 -26.52 -22.58
N ARG A 638 30.78 -26.13 -21.49
CA ARG A 638 31.43 -25.81 -20.21
C ARG A 638 31.90 -27.04 -19.46
N TYR A 639 31.19 -28.15 -19.58
CA TYR A 639 31.47 -29.41 -18.89
C TYR A 639 31.54 -30.57 -19.90
N PRO A 640 32.63 -30.66 -20.67
CA PRO A 640 32.80 -31.72 -21.67
C PRO A 640 32.72 -33.11 -21.01
N GLY A 641 32.02 -34.04 -21.68
CA GLY A 641 31.88 -35.42 -21.21
C GLY A 641 30.67 -35.67 -20.29
N VAL A 642 29.98 -34.63 -19.81
CA VAL A 642 28.76 -34.77 -19.02
C VAL A 642 27.53 -34.86 -19.92
N ARG A 643 26.69 -35.88 -19.69
CA ARG A 643 25.40 -36.01 -20.38
C ARG A 643 24.29 -35.35 -19.55
N PHE A 644 23.97 -34.11 -19.88
CA PHE A 644 22.90 -33.37 -19.20
C PHE A 644 21.51 -33.93 -19.52
N THR A 645 20.73 -34.20 -18.48
CA THR A 645 19.29 -34.48 -18.56
C THR A 645 18.48 -33.30 -18.03
N PRO A 646 17.20 -33.16 -18.41
CA PRO A 646 16.32 -32.15 -17.83
C PRO A 646 16.24 -32.26 -16.30
N GLU A 647 16.16 -33.47 -15.74
CA GLU A 647 16.11 -33.74 -14.31
C GLU A 647 17.37 -33.23 -13.59
N MET A 648 18.54 -33.48 -14.16
CA MET A 648 19.81 -33.02 -13.61
C MET A 648 19.89 -31.50 -13.56
N ILE A 649 19.42 -30.82 -14.61
CA ILE A 649 19.36 -29.36 -14.66
C ILE A 649 18.35 -28.82 -13.66
N LEU A 650 17.17 -29.45 -13.54
CA LEU A 650 16.18 -29.08 -12.53
C LEU A 650 16.75 -29.25 -11.13
N GLY A 651 17.39 -30.38 -10.84
CA GLY A 651 18.06 -30.67 -9.56
C GLY A 651 19.06 -29.58 -9.22
N TYR A 652 19.98 -29.28 -10.15
CA TYR A 652 20.97 -28.22 -9.93
C TYR A 652 20.34 -26.85 -9.65
N VAL A 653 19.38 -26.43 -10.47
CA VAL A 653 18.66 -25.15 -10.26
C VAL A 653 17.94 -25.15 -8.91
N TYR A 654 17.28 -26.24 -8.56
CA TYR A 654 16.53 -26.35 -7.32
C TYR A 654 17.43 -26.32 -6.08
N ALA A 655 18.57 -27.00 -6.13
CA ALA A 655 19.60 -26.94 -5.08
C ALA A 655 20.10 -25.50 -4.87
N MET A 656 20.45 -24.79 -5.95
CA MET A 656 20.92 -23.41 -5.88
C MET A 656 19.88 -22.48 -5.25
N LEU A 657 18.61 -22.64 -5.61
CA LEU A 657 17.53 -21.85 -5.04
C LEU A 657 17.25 -22.17 -3.56
N HIS A 658 17.74 -23.28 -3.03
CA HIS A 658 17.68 -23.66 -1.61
C HIS A 658 18.97 -23.39 -0.83
N ALA A 659 20.07 -23.10 -1.51
CA ALA A 659 21.35 -22.83 -0.87
C ALA A 659 21.32 -21.51 -0.07
N PRO A 660 21.60 -21.54 1.25
CA PRO A 660 21.57 -20.33 2.08
C PRO A 660 22.56 -19.26 1.66
N TRP A 661 23.80 -19.64 1.27
CA TRP A 661 24.79 -18.69 0.75
C TRP A 661 24.27 -17.91 -0.46
N TYR A 662 23.59 -18.57 -1.39
CA TYR A 662 23.05 -17.95 -2.61
C TYR A 662 21.97 -16.93 -2.26
N ARG A 663 21.06 -17.31 -1.34
CA ARG A 663 19.97 -16.43 -0.89
C ARG A 663 20.49 -15.21 -0.14
N ARG A 664 21.54 -15.36 0.70
CA ARG A 664 22.17 -14.24 1.41
C ARG A 664 22.94 -13.33 0.46
N ARG A 665 23.85 -13.90 -0.35
CA ARG A 665 24.73 -13.16 -1.26
C ARG A 665 23.97 -12.33 -2.28
N TYR A 666 22.86 -12.86 -2.81
CA TYR A 666 22.10 -12.18 -3.86
C TYR A 666 20.72 -11.69 -3.40
N ALA A 667 20.55 -11.45 -2.09
CA ALA A 667 19.26 -11.06 -1.50
C ALA A 667 18.60 -9.85 -2.19
N GLU A 668 19.37 -8.81 -2.52
CA GLU A 668 18.85 -7.63 -3.22
C GLU A 668 18.48 -7.91 -4.68
N MET A 669 19.35 -8.62 -5.41
CA MET A 669 19.12 -8.91 -6.82
C MET A 669 17.95 -9.89 -7.04
N LEU A 670 17.71 -10.81 -6.09
CA LEU A 670 16.56 -11.72 -6.09
C LEU A 670 15.20 -10.99 -5.99
N LYS A 671 15.19 -9.69 -5.64
CA LYS A 671 13.96 -8.89 -5.57
C LYS A 671 13.50 -8.35 -6.92
N SER A 672 14.39 -8.26 -7.91
CA SER A 672 14.20 -7.38 -9.07
C SER A 672 13.80 -8.09 -10.38
N ASP A 673 14.17 -9.35 -10.58
CA ASP A 673 13.73 -10.18 -11.72
C ASP A 673 13.83 -11.67 -11.36
N PHE A 674 13.50 -12.55 -12.32
CA PHE A 674 13.68 -13.99 -12.14
C PHE A 674 15.10 -14.34 -11.63
N PRO A 675 15.21 -15.28 -10.67
CA PRO A 675 16.50 -15.72 -10.16
C PRO A 675 17.49 -16.09 -11.27
N ARG A 676 18.75 -15.76 -11.07
CA ARG A 676 19.86 -16.13 -11.96
C ARG A 676 20.75 -17.13 -11.26
N ILE A 677 21.12 -18.19 -11.96
CA ILE A 677 21.70 -19.39 -11.35
C ILE A 677 23.21 -19.44 -11.61
N PRO A 678 24.06 -19.24 -10.58
CA PRO A 678 25.50 -19.48 -10.70
C PRO A 678 25.79 -20.90 -11.17
N LEU A 679 26.67 -21.03 -12.16
CA LEU A 679 27.14 -22.32 -12.65
C LEU A 679 28.40 -22.72 -11.90
N ALA A 680 28.48 -23.99 -11.49
CA ALA A 680 29.63 -24.55 -10.80
C ALA A 680 30.95 -24.30 -11.57
N ARG A 681 32.06 -24.37 -10.85
CA ARG A 681 33.39 -24.20 -11.46
C ARG A 681 33.77 -25.38 -12.35
N ASP A 682 33.33 -26.59 -11.99
CA ASP A 682 33.68 -27.85 -12.64
C ASP A 682 32.48 -28.82 -12.67
N ALA A 683 32.62 -29.88 -13.47
CA ALA A 683 31.59 -30.88 -13.69
C ALA A 683 31.25 -31.70 -12.44
N VAL A 684 32.24 -32.01 -11.60
CA VAL A 684 32.07 -32.83 -10.40
C VAL A 684 31.23 -32.09 -9.37
N THR A 685 31.52 -30.82 -9.13
CA THR A 685 30.68 -29.96 -8.28
C THR A 685 29.28 -29.81 -8.85
N PHE A 686 29.14 -29.64 -10.18
CA PHE A 686 27.83 -29.58 -10.82
C PHE A 686 27.01 -30.84 -10.54
N GLU A 687 27.59 -32.02 -10.78
CA GLU A 687 26.95 -33.32 -10.57
C GLU A 687 26.53 -33.52 -9.11
N LYS A 688 27.42 -33.26 -8.15
CA LYS A 688 27.09 -33.37 -6.72
C LYS A 688 25.92 -32.48 -6.30
N VAL A 689 25.95 -31.21 -6.72
CA VAL A 689 24.89 -30.24 -6.42
C VAL A 689 23.59 -30.65 -7.10
N ALA A 690 23.66 -31.14 -8.35
CA ALA A 690 22.51 -31.67 -9.07
C ALA A 690 21.89 -32.87 -8.33
N THR A 691 22.69 -33.83 -7.88
CA THR A 691 22.24 -35.01 -7.13
C THR A 691 21.56 -34.62 -5.81
N ALA A 692 22.15 -33.70 -5.03
CA ALA A 692 21.53 -33.20 -3.81
C ALA A 692 20.19 -32.49 -4.12
N GLY A 693 20.14 -31.73 -5.21
CA GLY A 693 18.92 -31.11 -5.71
C GLY A 693 17.86 -32.11 -6.17
N GLU A 694 18.23 -33.18 -6.85
CA GLU A 694 17.32 -34.27 -7.21
C GLU A 694 16.74 -34.97 -5.97
N ALA A 695 17.55 -35.15 -4.92
CA ALA A 695 17.07 -35.64 -3.63
C ALA A 695 16.03 -34.68 -3.02
N LEU A 696 16.25 -33.36 -3.07
CA LEU A 696 15.26 -32.35 -2.67
C LEU A 696 13.98 -32.40 -3.51
N VAL A 697 14.11 -32.53 -4.83
CA VAL A 697 12.96 -32.67 -5.74
C VAL A 697 12.15 -33.91 -5.37
N SER A 698 12.82 -35.05 -5.16
CA SER A 698 12.17 -36.30 -4.76
C SER A 698 11.43 -36.15 -3.44
N LEU A 699 12.09 -35.60 -2.41
CA LEU A 699 11.52 -35.35 -1.08
C LEU A 699 10.24 -34.50 -1.14
N HIS A 700 10.27 -33.40 -1.88
CA HIS A 700 9.14 -32.48 -1.99
C HIS A 700 7.96 -33.04 -2.79
N LEU A 701 8.18 -34.10 -3.58
CA LEU A 701 7.16 -34.75 -4.39
C LEU A 701 6.65 -36.07 -3.79
N SER A 702 7.41 -36.74 -2.92
CA SER A 702 7.08 -38.07 -2.39
C SER A 702 6.36 -38.05 -1.03
N TRP A 703 6.61 -37.03 -0.20
CA TRP A 703 6.06 -36.86 1.15
C TRP A 703 6.24 -38.14 2.00
N PRO A 704 7.49 -38.48 2.35
CA PRO A 704 7.82 -39.73 3.05
C PRO A 704 6.99 -39.90 4.32
N GLY A 705 6.69 -41.16 4.67
CA GLY A 705 5.83 -41.50 5.80
C GLY A 705 6.27 -40.87 7.13
N PRO A 706 5.35 -40.74 8.11
CA PRO A 706 5.66 -40.11 9.39
C PRO A 706 6.78 -40.87 10.13
N PRO A 707 7.64 -40.18 10.91
CA PRO A 707 8.64 -40.85 11.75
C PRO A 707 7.97 -41.80 12.74
N ALA A 708 8.62 -42.93 13.04
CA ALA A 708 8.08 -43.95 13.95
C ALA A 708 7.82 -43.44 15.39
N ALA A 709 8.47 -42.34 15.78
CA ALA A 709 8.34 -41.74 17.11
C ALA A 709 7.14 -40.79 17.28
N THR A 710 6.40 -40.48 16.21
CA THR A 710 5.31 -39.50 16.27
C THR A 710 4.03 -40.13 16.81
N ARG A 711 3.56 -39.65 17.97
CA ARG A 711 2.25 -40.03 18.54
C ARG A 711 1.25 -38.90 18.32
N VAL A 712 0.05 -39.24 17.86
CA VAL A 712 -1.09 -38.33 17.94
C VAL A 712 -1.87 -38.65 19.21
N ALA A 713 -2.06 -37.65 20.08
CA ALA A 713 -2.88 -37.79 21.28
C ALA A 713 -4.26 -37.16 21.03
N GLY A 714 -5.32 -37.92 21.31
CA GLY A 714 -6.72 -37.49 21.20
C GLY A 714 -7.58 -38.37 20.28
N HIS A 715 -8.87 -38.06 20.21
CA HIS A 715 -9.88 -38.80 19.44
C HIS A 715 -9.80 -38.46 17.93
N ASP A 716 -10.29 -39.35 17.07
CA ASP A 716 -10.37 -39.07 15.63
C ASP A 716 -11.45 -38.03 15.33
N GLY A 717 -11.20 -37.16 14.35
CA GLY A 717 -12.16 -36.13 13.95
C GLY A 717 -12.17 -34.90 14.86
N GLU A 718 -11.05 -34.46 15.40
CA GLU A 718 -11.04 -33.27 16.26
C GLU A 718 -11.10 -31.96 15.44
N ARG A 719 -11.82 -30.96 15.97
CA ARG A 719 -12.01 -29.67 15.28
C ARG A 719 -10.79 -28.78 15.46
N VAL A 720 -10.33 -28.16 14.37
CA VAL A 720 -9.28 -27.14 14.43
C VAL A 720 -9.85 -25.82 14.94
N GLU A 721 -9.53 -25.47 16.18
CA GLU A 721 -10.00 -24.23 16.82
C GLU A 721 -8.88 -23.19 16.90
N ARG A 722 -7.68 -23.65 17.32
CA ARG A 722 -6.44 -22.89 17.42
C ARG A 722 -5.28 -23.67 16.80
N PHE A 723 -4.10 -23.06 16.77
CA PHE A 723 -2.87 -23.70 16.29
C PHE A 723 -1.67 -23.04 16.97
N VAL A 724 -1.34 -23.50 18.17
CA VAL A 724 -0.25 -22.97 19.00
C VAL A 724 0.86 -24.02 19.08
N HIS A 725 2.11 -23.61 18.84
CA HIS A 725 3.25 -24.50 18.98
C HIS A 725 3.87 -24.37 20.36
N ASP A 726 4.01 -25.51 21.03
CA ASP A 726 4.76 -25.65 22.27
C ASP A 726 6.15 -26.17 21.93
N ALA A 727 7.09 -25.23 21.81
CA ALA A 727 8.48 -25.51 21.44
C ALA A 727 9.22 -26.38 22.47
N THR A 728 8.81 -26.35 23.74
CA THR A 728 9.48 -27.13 24.80
C THR A 728 9.19 -28.62 24.68
N ARG A 729 8.04 -28.96 24.08
CA ARG A 729 7.56 -30.34 23.96
C ARG A 729 7.40 -30.80 22.51
N ASN A 730 7.83 -29.97 21.55
CA ASN A 730 7.74 -30.24 20.11
C ASN A 730 6.35 -30.69 19.67
N ARG A 731 5.30 -29.95 20.07
CA ARG A 731 3.91 -30.27 19.75
C ARG A 731 3.11 -29.07 19.27
N VAL A 732 2.09 -29.31 18.46
CA VAL A 732 1.10 -28.32 18.03
C VAL A 732 -0.23 -28.62 18.69
N ILE A 733 -0.76 -27.65 19.42
CA ILE A 733 -2.06 -27.70 20.09
C ILE A 733 -3.12 -27.17 19.13
N ILE A 734 -4.12 -28.00 18.78
CA ILE A 734 -5.18 -27.62 17.84
C ILE A 734 -6.51 -27.26 18.52
N ASN A 735 -6.76 -27.78 19.72
CA ASN A 735 -7.86 -27.40 20.62
C ASN A 735 -7.48 -27.71 22.08
N ASP A 736 -8.43 -27.77 23.02
CA ASP A 736 -8.15 -28.04 24.43
C ASP A 736 -7.86 -29.52 24.75
N SER A 737 -8.29 -30.46 23.89
CA SER A 737 -8.19 -31.91 24.09
C SER A 737 -7.25 -32.63 23.12
N HIS A 738 -6.75 -31.95 22.08
CA HIS A 738 -6.00 -32.57 20.99
C HIS A 738 -4.71 -31.84 20.63
N GLU A 739 -3.66 -32.63 20.47
CA GLU A 739 -2.31 -32.17 20.15
C GLU A 739 -1.59 -33.13 19.20
N ILE A 740 -0.78 -32.55 18.31
CA ILE A 740 0.06 -33.28 17.36
C ILE A 740 1.51 -33.15 17.82
N ALA A 741 2.11 -34.24 18.30
CA ALA A 741 3.51 -34.26 18.73
C ALA A 741 4.49 -34.39 17.55
N GLY A 742 5.79 -34.26 17.83
CA GLY A 742 6.86 -34.49 16.84
C GLY A 742 7.03 -33.35 15.83
N ILE A 743 6.55 -32.15 16.14
CA ILE A 743 6.68 -30.97 15.27
C ILE A 743 7.78 -30.08 15.84
N SER A 744 8.89 -29.96 15.13
CA SER A 744 10.02 -29.12 15.53
C SER A 744 9.69 -27.62 15.42
N PRO A 745 10.36 -26.74 16.20
CA PRO A 745 10.22 -25.29 16.05
C PRO A 745 10.66 -24.81 14.66
N SER A 746 11.65 -25.47 14.07
CA SER A 746 12.17 -25.19 12.73
C SER A 746 11.14 -25.49 11.65
N ALA A 747 10.52 -26.68 11.65
CA ALA A 747 9.44 -27.01 10.71
C ALA A 747 8.22 -26.09 10.89
N TRP A 748 7.89 -25.71 12.14
CA TRP A 748 6.78 -24.81 12.44
C TRP A 748 6.94 -23.40 11.85
N THR A 749 8.17 -22.91 11.79
CA THR A 749 8.51 -21.57 11.30
C THR A 749 8.99 -21.56 9.84
N PHE A 750 9.26 -22.74 9.26
CA PHE A 750 9.76 -22.88 7.90
C PHE A 750 8.79 -22.28 6.88
N LYS A 751 9.35 -21.46 5.97
CA LYS A 751 8.59 -20.75 4.95
C LYS A 751 8.86 -21.30 3.55
N ILE A 752 7.80 -21.46 2.79
CA ILE A 752 7.85 -21.50 1.32
C ILE A 752 7.06 -20.30 0.81
N GLY A 753 7.77 -19.45 0.08
CA GLY A 753 7.34 -18.09 -0.24
C GLY A 753 6.99 -17.29 1.02
N ASN A 754 5.83 -16.65 1.04
CA ASN A 754 5.36 -15.83 2.16
C ASN A 754 4.55 -16.63 3.21
N TYR A 755 4.53 -17.96 3.12
CA TYR A 755 3.73 -18.82 4.01
C TYR A 755 4.61 -19.65 4.93
N ALA A 756 4.43 -19.49 6.25
CA ALA A 756 4.80 -20.52 7.21
C ALA A 756 3.92 -21.76 6.93
N VAL A 757 4.52 -22.82 6.40
CA VAL A 757 3.81 -23.88 5.67
C VAL A 757 2.77 -24.56 6.56
N LEU A 758 3.19 -25.08 7.71
CA LEU A 758 2.33 -25.79 8.65
C LEU A 758 1.20 -24.90 9.20
N GLN A 759 1.54 -23.65 9.55
CA GLN A 759 0.55 -22.67 10.03
C GLN A 759 -0.50 -22.35 8.97
N LYS A 760 -0.06 -22.18 7.71
CA LYS A 760 -0.96 -21.88 6.59
C LYS A 760 -1.88 -23.06 6.29
N TRP A 761 -1.36 -24.28 6.37
CA TRP A 761 -2.11 -25.52 6.16
C TRP A 761 -3.24 -25.68 7.19
N LEU A 762 -2.93 -25.50 8.49
CA LEU A 762 -3.93 -25.55 9.56
C LEU A 762 -4.95 -24.40 9.47
N ARG A 763 -4.49 -23.19 9.15
CA ARG A 763 -5.40 -22.04 8.95
C ARG A 763 -6.41 -22.30 7.84
N GLY A 764 -6.02 -23.01 6.78
CA GLY A 764 -6.91 -23.42 5.69
C GLY A 764 -7.99 -24.43 6.10
N ARG A 765 -7.83 -25.06 7.27
CA ARG A 765 -8.72 -26.08 7.85
C ARG A 765 -9.34 -25.61 9.18
N LYS A 766 -9.24 -24.32 9.51
CA LYS A 766 -9.85 -23.79 10.73
C LYS A 766 -11.37 -24.01 10.70
N GLY A 767 -11.90 -24.60 11.77
CA GLY A 767 -13.31 -24.96 11.88
C GLY A 767 -13.70 -26.27 11.21
N THR A 768 -12.80 -26.98 10.53
CA THR A 768 -13.04 -28.34 10.02
C THR A 768 -12.53 -29.39 10.99
N MET A 769 -13.02 -30.63 10.85
CA MET A 769 -12.50 -31.80 11.58
C MET A 769 -11.26 -32.31 10.84
N LEU A 770 -10.19 -32.67 11.56
CA LEU A 770 -9.06 -33.38 10.97
C LEU A 770 -9.28 -34.88 11.08
N SER A 771 -9.17 -35.59 9.96
CA SER A 771 -9.10 -37.04 9.95
C SER A 771 -7.71 -37.54 10.35
N ARG A 772 -7.56 -38.82 10.70
CA ARG A 772 -6.23 -39.46 10.83
C ARG A 772 -5.34 -39.29 9.60
N GLU A 773 -5.92 -39.24 8.40
CA GLU A 773 -5.18 -39.02 7.17
C GLU A 773 -4.67 -37.57 7.06
N ASP A 774 -5.48 -36.60 7.47
CA ASP A 774 -5.07 -35.19 7.56
C ASP A 774 -3.91 -35.00 8.54
N GLU A 775 -3.99 -35.63 9.72
CA GLU A 775 -2.91 -35.60 10.73
C GLU A 775 -1.63 -36.25 10.21
N SER A 776 -1.74 -37.41 9.58
CA SER A 776 -0.62 -38.10 8.94
C SER A 776 0.02 -37.22 7.88
N THR A 777 -0.78 -36.59 7.02
CA THR A 777 -0.32 -35.65 6.00
C THR A 777 0.42 -34.48 6.63
N PHE A 778 -0.13 -33.88 7.69
CA PHE A 778 0.49 -32.76 8.41
C PHE A 778 1.86 -33.15 8.99
N ILE A 779 1.99 -34.33 9.59
CA ILE A 779 3.27 -34.84 10.13
C ILE A 779 4.27 -35.11 9.01
N ARG A 780 3.83 -35.68 7.88
CA ARG A 780 4.70 -35.91 6.71
C ARG A 780 5.24 -34.60 6.16
N ILE A 781 4.40 -33.56 6.08
CA ILE A 781 4.85 -32.23 5.67
C ILE A 781 5.89 -31.70 6.66
N ALA A 782 5.65 -31.79 7.97
CA ALA A 782 6.63 -31.34 8.97
C ALA A 782 8.00 -32.03 8.80
N ARG A 783 7.99 -33.35 8.59
CA ARG A 783 9.20 -34.14 8.29
C ARG A 783 9.91 -33.66 7.03
N VAL A 784 9.17 -33.43 5.94
CA VAL A 784 9.73 -32.89 4.69
C VAL A 784 10.46 -31.59 4.96
N LEU A 785 9.87 -30.67 5.72
CA LEU A 785 10.47 -29.36 6.00
C LEU A 785 11.78 -29.50 6.80
N ASP A 786 11.84 -30.40 7.78
CA ASP A 786 13.06 -30.68 8.54
C ASP A 786 14.17 -31.26 7.64
N GLU A 787 13.85 -32.28 6.84
CA GLU A 787 14.82 -32.89 5.91
C GLU A 787 15.27 -31.91 4.81
N THR A 788 14.41 -30.99 4.37
CA THR A 788 14.79 -29.90 3.45
C THR A 788 15.92 -29.05 4.02
N MET A 789 15.89 -28.73 5.32
CA MET A 789 16.95 -27.95 5.97
C MET A 789 18.27 -28.71 6.04
N ASP A 790 18.22 -30.02 6.28
CA ASP A 790 19.42 -30.87 6.30
C ASP A 790 20.09 -30.92 4.93
N ILE A 791 19.32 -31.13 3.87
CA ILE A 791 19.87 -31.17 2.51
C ILE A 791 20.36 -29.78 2.07
N ALA A 792 19.66 -28.70 2.43
CA ALA A 792 20.11 -27.33 2.13
C ALA A 792 21.48 -27.02 2.78
N ARG A 793 21.71 -27.49 4.01
CA ARG A 793 23.01 -27.38 4.69
C ARG A 793 24.10 -28.20 4.00
N ALA A 794 23.77 -29.40 3.52
CA ALA A 794 24.71 -30.24 2.77
C ALA A 794 25.10 -29.58 1.43
N ILE A 795 24.15 -28.95 0.72
CA ILE A 795 24.42 -28.18 -0.50
C ILE A 795 25.35 -27.00 -0.20
N GLU A 796 25.13 -26.28 0.90
CA GLU A 796 25.96 -25.14 1.29
C GLU A 796 27.44 -25.53 1.51
N ALA A 797 27.70 -26.73 2.01
CA ALA A 797 29.05 -27.22 2.26
C ALA A 797 29.88 -27.43 0.97
N GLU A 798 29.25 -27.56 -0.19
CA GLU A 798 29.93 -27.76 -1.48
C GLU A 798 30.37 -26.44 -2.15
N PHE A 799 29.95 -25.28 -1.63
CA PHE A 799 30.34 -23.97 -2.16
C PHE A 799 31.36 -23.29 -1.23
N PRO A 800 32.46 -22.72 -1.77
CA PRO A 800 33.44 -22.00 -0.95
C PRO A 800 32.76 -20.82 -0.26
N ARG A 801 32.97 -20.70 1.05
CA ARG A 801 32.63 -19.48 1.80
C ARG A 801 33.55 -18.36 1.32
N ASP A 802 32.99 -17.17 1.12
CA ASP A 802 33.82 -16.00 0.88
C ASP A 802 34.73 -15.78 2.10
N PRO A 803 36.04 -15.54 1.89
CA PRO A 803 36.95 -15.20 2.99
C PRO A 803 36.54 -13.83 3.54
N GLY A 804 35.74 -13.84 4.61
CA GLY A 804 35.18 -12.64 5.24
C GLY A 804 33.79 -12.85 5.86
N GLU A 805 33.04 -13.88 5.42
CA GLU A 805 31.78 -14.25 6.08
C GLU A 805 32.08 -15.08 7.34
N GLY A 806 32.18 -14.39 8.49
CA GLY A 806 32.14 -15.04 9.80
C GLY A 806 30.88 -15.92 9.93
N THR A 807 31.01 -17.02 10.67
CA THR A 807 29.85 -17.85 11.06
C THR A 807 28.78 -16.97 11.73
N PRO A 808 27.48 -17.16 11.41
CA PRO A 808 26.39 -16.50 12.14
C PRO A 808 26.42 -16.81 13.63
#